data_AF-A0A0G1KM33-F1
#
_entry.id   AF-A0A0G1KM33-F1
#
_cell.length_a   1.000
_cell.length_b   1.000
_cell.length_c   1.000
_cell.angle_alpha   90.00
_cell.angle_beta   90.00
_cell.angle_gamma   90.00
#
_symmetry.space_group_name_H-M   'P 1'
#
loop_
_entity.id
_entity.type
_entity.pdbx_description
1 polymer ?
#
loop_
_entity_poly.entity_id
_entity_poly.type
_entity_poly.pdbx_seq_one_letter_code
_entity_poly.pdbx_strand_id
1 'polypeptide(L)'
;MADLEARKSLVTKVNLFSDDDNDEFKVKLQNGKNVGIFKTWAVPIIPIWEGNELKTEIKWAEIESWKNRLQQNPVLAWEIMEKWRGQTESWDRRLLSIFNERELPQNKTERVAELFWRLKTAFAFAAPFYHIEAMVGDGNDTPGNPFSGDLGRETSGGFLDMAGMLLPSALGKMVKAERLNWNGLSWSEIEKDVSSNTDINKLAITLRVARKAGIKVEEVLFAANALEWIPVSVGGKKDDLPEVEAIKQLLVSDLSPNISMGTVARDMNGLIRFLNWTPLIKNDVNFSEAAWWKYAAACETSNQIISELSDGSLIDPSHQKEFLTVILPQLKNLDASSARGRFALWMFENGWFGNNLVQKIQRSETKIASEMMQRMAEKENEEAVLRLGESNNRFLVGGKAAGLFEAMEIFGRQFVGEGLVVTSEAVNKWLKSNGVLNNKINQLDKEKEVSRKLKIAAEIRSEISRMTFTNEVVARLKNDLEGRSFAIRSSSFDEDTLVNGSAAGIYESELKVPKEDFGVKLAKVVSSFFSEKAISYRHLHGLSDKPTFAMVVQEYSPGSGGVVFSKGDGNGWSVFTGETPGDIVSGNEKFDRTECDGSKISKEINHGWVQQEAVEMVGEMAILAEKILGGMTDMEFVVSERGIKILQLRMLNKAEERGKKPKERPKKWFTLINLDGLGSVVFKETSVGIVVDEKINIDQFQGELFRCLVKNKDKVSVVSLPRKIPRTSHFANICLNLGIKLIFRDE
;
A
#
# COMPACT_ATOMS: atom_id res chain seq x y z
N MET A 1 4.76 25.79 -1.96
CA MET A 1 4.11 26.79 -2.82
C MET A 1 4.16 26.42 -4.30
N ALA A 2 5.33 26.27 -4.94
CA ALA A 2 5.40 25.91 -6.36
C ALA A 2 4.70 24.57 -6.70
N ASP A 3 4.84 23.55 -5.85
CA ASP A 3 4.13 22.26 -5.99
C ASP A 3 2.60 22.44 -5.92
N LEU A 4 2.09 23.21 -4.95
CA LEU A 4 0.65 23.47 -4.85
C LEU A 4 0.14 24.29 -6.04
N GLU A 5 0.86 25.31 -6.49
CA GLU A 5 0.45 26.07 -7.67
C GLU A 5 0.41 25.21 -8.92
N ALA A 6 1.37 24.29 -9.09
CA ALA A 6 1.32 23.32 -10.17
C ALA A 6 0.11 22.38 -10.02
N ARG A 7 -0.13 21.81 -8.83
CA ARG A 7 -1.30 20.95 -8.56
C ARG A 7 -2.63 21.67 -8.75
N LYS A 8 -2.77 22.90 -8.23
CA LYS A 8 -3.94 23.77 -8.44
C LYS A 8 -4.13 24.07 -9.92
N SER A 9 -3.05 24.36 -10.64
CA SER A 9 -3.12 24.63 -12.07
C SER A 9 -3.68 23.44 -12.83
N LEU A 10 -3.44 22.21 -12.36
CA LEU A 10 -4.02 21.01 -12.96
C LEU A 10 -5.52 20.86 -12.68
N VAL A 11 -6.02 21.45 -11.59
CA VAL A 11 -7.46 21.54 -11.29
C VAL A 11 -8.17 22.56 -12.19
N THR A 12 -7.48 23.62 -12.62
CA THR A 12 -8.09 24.76 -13.35
C THR A 12 -7.72 24.90 -14.83
N LYS A 13 -6.55 24.43 -15.25
CA LYS A 13 -5.97 24.73 -16.59
C LYS A 13 -6.03 23.57 -17.58
N VAL A 14 -6.39 22.37 -17.13
CA VAL A 14 -6.45 21.24 -18.05
C VAL A 14 -7.81 21.26 -18.75
N ASN A 15 -7.91 22.07 -19.80
CA ASN A 15 -8.89 21.93 -20.87
C ASN A 15 -8.61 20.63 -21.64
N LEU A 16 -8.78 19.48 -20.98
CA LEU A 16 -8.91 18.20 -21.66
C LEU A 16 -10.36 17.78 -21.52
N PHE A 17 -11.00 17.75 -22.69
CA PHE A 17 -12.37 17.41 -23.03
C PHE A 17 -13.37 18.56 -22.97
N SER A 18 -14.06 18.66 -24.10
CA SER A 18 -14.85 19.75 -24.63
C SER A 18 -16.20 19.90 -23.94
N ASP A 19 -16.98 20.83 -24.46
CA ASP A 19 -18.38 21.17 -24.29
C ASP A 19 -19.36 19.96 -24.39
N ASP A 20 -19.06 18.83 -23.76
CA ASP A 20 -19.55 17.52 -24.18
C ASP A 20 -20.88 17.12 -23.53
N ASP A 21 -21.86 16.87 -24.40
CA ASP A 21 -23.14 16.21 -24.10
C ASP A 21 -23.00 14.74 -23.62
N ASN A 22 -21.80 14.28 -23.23
CA ASN A 22 -21.53 12.88 -22.83
C ASN A 22 -21.18 12.70 -21.34
N ASP A 23 -21.15 13.79 -20.57
CA ASP A 23 -20.89 13.77 -19.13
C ASP A 23 -21.91 12.94 -18.33
N GLU A 24 -21.42 12.23 -17.30
CA GLU A 24 -22.25 11.46 -16.37
C GLU A 24 -23.18 12.38 -15.57
N PHE A 25 -22.64 13.50 -15.09
CA PHE A 25 -23.37 14.51 -14.34
C PHE A 25 -23.46 15.81 -15.13
N LYS A 26 -24.70 16.30 -15.30
CA LYS A 26 -24.99 17.54 -16.03
C LYS A 26 -25.88 18.43 -15.20
N VAL A 27 -25.61 19.74 -15.28
CA VAL A 27 -26.54 20.78 -14.83
C VAL A 27 -27.03 21.53 -16.05
N LYS A 28 -28.35 21.59 -16.21
CA LYS A 28 -29.00 22.33 -17.29
C LYS A 28 -29.23 23.77 -16.86
N LEU A 29 -28.71 24.71 -17.65
CA LEU A 29 -28.92 26.15 -17.47
C LEU A 29 -30.33 26.55 -17.95
N GLN A 30 -30.78 27.75 -17.58
CA GLN A 30 -32.08 28.29 -17.97
C GLN A 30 -32.24 28.43 -19.49
N ASN A 31 -31.15 28.72 -20.20
CA ASN A 31 -31.14 28.80 -21.67
C ASN A 31 -31.17 27.43 -22.37
N GLY A 32 -31.24 26.33 -21.61
CA GLY A 32 -31.28 24.97 -22.13
C GLY A 32 -29.92 24.33 -22.39
N LYS A 33 -28.81 25.07 -22.26
CA LYS A 33 -27.45 24.54 -22.39
C LYS A 33 -27.13 23.63 -21.20
N ASN A 34 -26.54 22.48 -21.47
CA ASN A 34 -25.98 21.62 -20.43
C ASN A 34 -24.55 22.04 -20.07
N VAL A 35 -24.25 22.00 -18.79
CA VAL A 35 -22.89 22.10 -18.26
C VAL A 35 -22.53 20.73 -17.71
N GLY A 36 -21.58 20.07 -18.36
CA GLY A 36 -20.94 18.86 -17.84
C GLY A 36 -20.13 19.18 -16.58
N ILE A 37 -20.23 18.33 -15.56
CA ILE A 37 -19.60 18.54 -14.26
C ILE A 37 -18.49 17.53 -13.98
N PHE A 38 -18.49 16.38 -14.67
CA PHE A 38 -17.75 15.21 -14.23
C PHE A 38 -16.80 14.64 -15.29
N LYS A 39 -17.19 14.21 -16.50
CA LYS A 39 -16.28 13.41 -17.35
C LYS A 39 -15.04 14.15 -17.90
N THR A 40 -14.96 15.47 -17.78
CA THR A 40 -13.74 16.27 -18.08
C THR A 40 -12.63 16.14 -17.01
N TRP A 41 -12.83 15.38 -15.95
CA TRP A 41 -11.99 15.33 -14.74
C TRP A 41 -10.71 14.47 -14.75
N ALA A 42 -10.61 13.43 -15.56
CA ALA A 42 -9.54 12.42 -15.42
C ALA A 42 -8.26 12.84 -16.15
N VAL A 43 -7.76 14.03 -15.81
CA VAL A 43 -6.45 14.50 -16.27
C VAL A 43 -5.46 13.37 -16.07
N PRO A 44 -4.69 12.97 -17.10
CA PRO A 44 -3.69 11.90 -17.01
C PRO A 44 -2.51 12.32 -16.11
N ILE A 45 -2.80 12.52 -14.83
CA ILE A 45 -1.93 13.18 -13.87
C ILE A 45 -0.86 12.24 -13.33
N ILE A 46 -1.23 10.99 -13.12
CA ILE A 46 -0.33 9.93 -12.68
C ILE A 46 0.83 9.76 -13.67
N PRO A 47 0.61 9.64 -14.99
CA PRO A 47 1.69 9.64 -15.99
C PRO A 47 2.67 10.81 -15.83
N ILE A 48 2.15 12.03 -15.59
CA ILE A 48 2.94 13.25 -15.44
C ILE A 48 3.79 13.19 -14.17
N TRP A 49 3.17 12.82 -13.05
CA TRP A 49 3.84 12.74 -11.75
C TRP A 49 4.85 11.60 -11.67
N GLU A 50 4.62 10.50 -12.39
CA GLU A 50 5.64 9.47 -12.60
C GLU A 50 6.83 9.98 -13.44
N GLY A 51 6.71 11.08 -14.17
CA GLY A 51 7.83 11.74 -14.84
C GLY A 51 8.78 12.51 -13.90
N ASN A 52 8.36 12.74 -12.65
CA ASN A 52 9.02 13.55 -11.60
C ASN A 52 9.21 15.04 -11.94
N GLU A 53 8.51 15.54 -12.96
CA GLU A 53 8.38 16.98 -13.23
C GLU A 53 6.88 17.32 -13.28
N LEU A 54 6.45 18.19 -12.37
CA LEU A 54 5.16 18.86 -12.50
C LEU A 54 5.25 19.84 -13.66
N LYS A 55 5.04 19.33 -14.87
CA LYS A 55 4.94 20.13 -16.08
C LYS A 55 3.53 20.72 -16.14
N THR A 56 3.44 21.99 -16.50
CA THR A 56 2.16 22.66 -16.78
C THR A 56 1.56 22.25 -18.12
N GLU A 57 2.34 21.61 -18.99
CA GLU A 57 1.91 21.14 -20.31
C GLU A 57 2.00 19.61 -20.43
N ILE A 58 0.95 19.04 -21.03
CA ILE A 58 0.78 17.60 -21.20
C ILE A 58 1.32 17.19 -22.58
N LYS A 59 2.25 16.23 -22.61
CA LYS A 59 2.77 15.65 -23.86
C LYS A 59 2.15 14.28 -24.12
N TRP A 60 1.32 14.17 -25.14
CA TRP A 60 0.62 12.92 -25.50
C TRP A 60 1.54 11.72 -25.71
N ALA A 61 2.74 11.93 -26.28
CA ALA A 61 3.72 10.85 -26.45
C ALA A 61 4.21 10.27 -25.11
N GLU A 62 4.32 11.08 -24.05
CA GLU A 62 4.72 10.62 -22.71
C GLU A 62 3.62 9.75 -22.09
N ILE A 63 2.35 10.13 -22.27
CA ILE A 63 1.19 9.37 -21.81
C ILE A 63 1.09 8.03 -22.53
N GLU A 64 1.25 8.02 -23.86
CA GLU A 64 1.15 6.79 -24.64
C GLU A 64 2.31 5.82 -24.31
N SER A 65 3.52 6.34 -24.11
CA SER A 65 4.63 5.52 -23.62
C SER A 65 4.38 4.94 -22.23
N TRP A 66 3.77 5.72 -21.33
CA TRP A 66 3.42 5.25 -19.98
C TRP A 66 2.34 4.15 -20.04
N LYS A 67 1.30 4.36 -20.84
CA LYS A 67 0.22 3.39 -21.08
C LYS A 67 0.77 2.06 -21.59
N ASN A 68 1.57 2.09 -22.66
CA ASN A 68 2.17 0.89 -23.25
C ASN A 68 3.04 0.11 -22.25
N ARG A 69 3.80 0.83 -21.41
CA ARG A 69 4.61 0.23 -20.36
C ARG A 69 3.76 -0.53 -19.34
N LEU A 70 2.60 -0.01 -18.96
CA LEU A 70 1.70 -0.66 -18.01
C LEU A 70 0.94 -1.84 -18.63
N GLN A 71 0.48 -1.71 -19.86
CA GLN A 71 -0.22 -2.80 -20.56
C GLN A 71 0.65 -4.05 -20.73
N GLN A 72 1.95 -3.88 -20.89
CA GLN A 72 2.92 -4.97 -21.01
C GLN A 72 3.31 -5.56 -19.65
N ASN A 73 2.94 -4.91 -18.53
CA ASN A 73 3.37 -5.28 -17.20
C ASN A 73 2.26 -5.04 -16.14
N PRO A 74 1.34 -5.99 -15.98
CA PRO A 74 0.24 -5.92 -15.00
C PRO A 74 0.71 -5.72 -13.56
N VAL A 75 1.88 -6.25 -13.19
CA VAL A 75 2.50 -6.07 -11.88
C VAL A 75 2.81 -4.59 -11.63
N LEU A 76 3.49 -3.96 -12.59
CA LEU A 76 3.82 -2.54 -12.52
C LEU A 76 2.56 -1.68 -12.52
N ALA A 77 1.52 -2.09 -13.26
CA ALA A 77 0.24 -1.40 -13.24
C ALA A 77 -0.37 -1.43 -11.83
N TRP A 78 -0.42 -2.61 -11.19
CA TRP A 78 -0.88 -2.76 -9.80
C TRP A 78 -0.08 -1.90 -8.82
N GLU A 79 1.26 -1.96 -8.89
CA GLU A 79 2.15 -1.19 -8.00
C GLU A 79 1.87 0.32 -8.11
N ILE A 80 1.74 0.85 -9.34
CA ILE A 80 1.47 2.27 -9.55
C ILE A 80 0.08 2.66 -9.05
N MET A 81 -0.95 1.85 -9.31
CA MET A 81 -2.30 2.16 -8.84
C MET A 81 -2.38 2.17 -7.30
N GLU A 82 -1.83 1.15 -6.63
CA GLU A 82 -1.81 1.08 -5.17
C GLU A 82 -1.00 2.22 -4.54
N LYS A 83 0.14 2.57 -5.14
CA LYS A 83 0.94 3.72 -4.71
C LYS A 83 0.11 5.00 -4.70
N TRP A 84 -0.52 5.34 -5.82
CA TRP A 84 -1.24 6.60 -5.93
C TRP A 84 -2.55 6.60 -5.13
N ARG A 85 -3.19 5.44 -4.99
CA ARG A 85 -4.34 5.26 -4.08
C ARG A 85 -3.94 5.52 -2.63
N GLY A 86 -2.93 4.82 -2.12
CA GLY A 86 -2.49 4.96 -0.72
C GLY A 86 -1.88 6.33 -0.39
N GLN A 87 -1.18 6.94 -1.34
CA GLN A 87 -0.67 8.30 -1.24
C GLN A 87 -1.80 9.33 -1.14
N THR A 88 -2.82 9.20 -1.99
CA THR A 88 -3.94 10.15 -2.01
C THR A 88 -4.80 10.01 -0.76
N GLU A 89 -5.04 8.78 -0.30
CA GLU A 89 -5.70 8.53 0.97
C GLU A 89 -4.98 9.24 2.13
N SER A 90 -3.66 9.10 2.23
CA SER A 90 -2.86 9.75 3.28
C SER A 90 -3.01 11.27 3.24
N TRP A 91 -2.99 11.87 2.05
CA TRP A 91 -3.21 13.31 1.91
C TRP A 91 -4.61 13.75 2.31
N ASP A 92 -5.63 12.97 1.94
CA ASP A 92 -7.02 13.34 2.20
C ASP A 92 -7.35 13.25 3.70
N ARG A 93 -6.81 12.23 4.39
CA ARG A 93 -6.88 12.13 5.87
C ARG A 93 -6.24 13.34 6.56
N ARG A 94 -5.06 13.77 6.11
CA ARG A 94 -4.39 14.98 6.63
C ARG A 94 -5.21 16.24 6.39
N LEU A 95 -5.75 16.41 5.18
CA LEU A 95 -6.58 17.56 4.84
C LEU A 95 -7.82 17.64 5.73
N LEU A 96 -8.52 16.54 5.93
CA LEU A 96 -9.68 16.51 6.82
C LEU A 96 -9.32 16.81 8.28
N SER A 97 -8.20 16.26 8.78
CA SER A 97 -7.68 16.62 10.10
C SER A 97 -7.43 18.13 10.20
N ILE A 98 -6.77 18.74 9.21
CA ILE A 98 -6.50 20.19 9.17
C ILE A 98 -7.80 21.00 9.11
N PHE A 99 -8.79 20.54 8.34
CA PHE A 99 -10.07 21.23 8.20
C PHE A 99 -10.87 21.20 9.50
N ASN A 100 -10.79 20.12 10.26
CA ASN A 100 -11.47 19.98 11.55
C ASN A 100 -10.78 20.74 12.68
N GLU A 101 -9.45 20.83 12.66
CA GLU A 101 -8.67 21.64 13.63
C GLU A 101 -8.84 23.15 13.43
N ARG A 102 -9.40 23.57 12.30
CA ARG A 102 -9.54 24.97 11.92
C ARG A 102 -10.99 25.38 11.83
N GLU A 103 -11.44 26.19 12.78
CA GLU A 103 -12.76 26.79 12.74
C GLU A 103 -12.95 27.68 11.51
N LEU A 104 -14.15 27.63 10.96
CA LEU A 104 -14.55 28.49 9.85
C LEU A 104 -14.86 29.91 10.35
N PRO A 105 -14.58 30.95 9.53
CA PRO A 105 -14.96 32.32 9.86
C PRO A 105 -16.45 32.49 10.18
N GLN A 106 -16.75 33.37 11.14
CA GLN A 106 -18.14 33.68 11.50
C GLN A 106 -18.86 34.46 10.38
N ASN A 107 -18.15 35.39 9.72
CA ASN A 107 -18.71 36.12 8.59
C ASN A 107 -18.94 35.18 7.38
N LYS A 108 -20.15 35.18 6.84
CA LYS A 108 -20.56 34.27 5.76
C LYS A 108 -19.70 34.40 4.49
N THR A 109 -19.37 35.62 4.08
CA THR A 109 -18.52 35.85 2.88
C THR A 109 -17.10 35.33 3.10
N GLU A 110 -16.53 35.56 4.29
CA GLU A 110 -15.22 35.01 4.66
C GLU A 110 -15.23 33.49 4.74
N ARG A 111 -16.31 32.92 5.30
CA ARG A 111 -16.53 31.49 5.38
C ARG A 111 -16.55 30.83 4.01
N VAL A 112 -17.35 31.35 3.08
CA VAL A 112 -17.41 30.82 1.71
C VAL A 112 -16.09 31.02 0.97
N ALA A 113 -15.39 32.14 1.19
CA ALA A 113 -14.07 32.35 0.61
C ALA A 113 -13.04 31.33 1.13
N GLU A 114 -13.08 30.95 2.40
CA GLU A 114 -12.22 29.90 2.94
C GLU A 114 -12.62 28.51 2.44
N LEU A 115 -13.91 28.19 2.41
CA LEU A 115 -14.44 26.93 1.85
C LEU A 115 -14.05 26.75 0.38
N PHE A 116 -14.05 27.83 -0.42
CA PHE A 116 -13.58 27.78 -1.80
C PHE A 116 -12.12 27.30 -1.91
N TRP A 117 -11.23 27.85 -1.07
CA TRP A 117 -9.82 27.43 -1.06
C TRP A 117 -9.59 26.06 -0.45
N ARG A 118 -10.38 25.67 0.57
CA ARG A 118 -10.41 24.28 1.08
C ARG A 118 -10.77 23.32 -0.04
N LEU A 119 -11.81 23.62 -0.82
CA LEU A 119 -12.31 22.77 -1.89
C LEU A 119 -11.29 22.63 -3.03
N LYS A 120 -10.74 23.76 -3.50
CA LYS A 120 -9.72 23.77 -4.55
C LYS A 120 -8.46 23.01 -4.13
N THR A 121 -8.06 23.13 -2.86
CA THR A 121 -6.94 22.38 -2.30
C THR A 121 -7.25 20.88 -2.21
N ALA A 122 -8.44 20.52 -1.74
CA ALA A 122 -8.87 19.13 -1.66
C ALA A 122 -8.86 18.45 -3.04
N PHE A 123 -9.40 19.08 -4.09
CA PHE A 123 -9.29 18.55 -5.45
C PHE A 123 -7.84 18.43 -5.94
N ALA A 124 -6.96 19.36 -5.57
CA ALA A 124 -5.56 19.32 -5.99
C ALA A 124 -4.80 18.12 -5.40
N PHE A 125 -5.13 17.69 -4.18
CA PHE A 125 -4.57 16.50 -3.57
C PHE A 125 -5.31 15.21 -3.97
N ALA A 126 -6.62 15.26 -4.18
CA ALA A 126 -7.44 14.12 -4.61
C ALA A 126 -7.35 13.79 -6.11
N ALA A 127 -6.69 14.63 -6.91
CA ALA A 127 -6.58 14.45 -8.36
C ALA A 127 -6.11 13.05 -8.82
N PRO A 128 -5.11 12.39 -8.19
CA PRO A 128 -4.71 11.05 -8.58
C PRO A 128 -5.78 10.01 -8.30
N PHE A 129 -6.44 10.07 -7.13
CA PHE A 129 -7.54 9.18 -6.78
C PHE A 129 -8.64 9.22 -7.84
N TYR A 130 -9.05 10.43 -8.18
CA TYR A 130 -10.06 10.68 -9.19
C TYR A 130 -9.63 10.21 -10.60
N HIS A 131 -8.35 10.40 -10.96
CA HIS A 131 -7.83 9.82 -12.19
C HIS A 131 -7.83 8.28 -12.17
N ILE A 132 -7.54 7.63 -11.02
CA ILE A 132 -7.62 6.16 -10.89
C ILE A 132 -9.05 5.68 -11.02
N GLU A 133 -9.98 6.31 -10.30
CA GLU A 133 -11.41 6.00 -10.34
C GLU A 133 -11.94 6.05 -11.78
N ALA A 134 -11.56 7.07 -12.55
CA ALA A 134 -11.87 7.13 -13.97
C ALA A 134 -11.22 6.00 -14.80
N MET A 135 -9.94 5.68 -14.57
CA MET A 135 -9.25 4.61 -15.30
C MET A 135 -9.90 3.23 -15.09
N VAL A 136 -10.40 2.95 -13.88
CA VAL A 136 -10.98 1.64 -13.55
C VAL A 136 -12.50 1.58 -13.65
N GLY A 137 -13.18 2.73 -13.64
CA GLY A 137 -14.62 2.87 -13.85
C GLY A 137 -15.02 3.04 -15.32
N ASP A 138 -14.26 3.85 -16.07
CA ASP A 138 -14.59 4.27 -17.45
C ASP A 138 -13.54 3.78 -18.45
N GLY A 139 -13.71 2.54 -18.92
CA GLY A 139 -12.69 1.80 -19.66
C GLY A 139 -12.16 2.49 -20.94
N ASN A 140 -13.03 2.98 -21.83
CA ASN A 140 -12.59 3.50 -23.15
C ASN A 140 -12.56 5.03 -23.26
N ASP A 141 -13.22 5.74 -22.34
CA ASP A 141 -13.39 7.19 -22.44
C ASP A 141 -12.24 7.96 -21.78
N THR A 142 -11.43 7.29 -20.95
CA THR A 142 -10.28 7.90 -20.26
C THR A 142 -9.02 7.86 -21.14
N PRO A 143 -8.42 9.01 -21.53
CA PRO A 143 -7.23 9.02 -22.37
C PRO A 143 -6.02 8.44 -21.67
N GLY A 144 -5.22 7.67 -22.41
CA GLY A 144 -4.05 7.03 -21.82
C GLY A 144 -4.38 5.90 -20.84
N ASN A 145 -5.65 5.50 -20.73
CA ASN A 145 -6.06 4.43 -19.82
C ASN A 145 -5.40 3.09 -20.19
N PRO A 146 -4.59 2.49 -19.29
CA PRO A 146 -3.94 1.22 -19.57
C PRO A 146 -4.94 0.03 -19.60
N PHE A 147 -6.14 0.19 -19.05
CA PHE A 147 -7.17 -0.86 -18.99
C PHE A 147 -8.16 -0.85 -20.17
N SER A 148 -8.02 0.06 -21.12
CA SER A 148 -8.91 0.20 -22.28
C SER A 148 -8.98 -1.06 -23.17
N GLY A 149 -10.09 -1.26 -23.88
CA GLY A 149 -10.28 -2.38 -24.82
C GLY A 149 -10.72 -3.69 -24.15
N ASP A 150 -10.21 -4.83 -24.64
CA ASP A 150 -10.51 -6.17 -24.08
C ASP A 150 -9.81 -6.43 -22.72
N LEU A 151 -8.80 -5.62 -22.39
CA LEU A 151 -7.96 -5.79 -21.20
C LEU A 151 -8.72 -5.56 -19.87
N GLY A 152 -9.88 -4.87 -19.92
CA GLY A 152 -10.73 -4.57 -18.75
C GLY A 152 -12.11 -5.23 -18.78
N ARG A 153 -12.39 -6.17 -19.70
CA ARG A 153 -13.76 -6.72 -19.93
C ARG A 153 -14.24 -7.79 -18.94
N GLU A 154 -13.45 -8.18 -17.94
CA GLU A 154 -13.94 -9.07 -16.88
C GLU A 154 -14.72 -8.25 -15.82
N THR A 155 -16.01 -8.05 -16.07
CA THR A 155 -16.95 -7.28 -15.24
C THR A 155 -17.52 -8.05 -14.03
N SER A 156 -16.90 -9.15 -13.61
CA SER A 156 -17.26 -9.79 -12.34
C SER A 156 -16.70 -8.97 -11.16
N GLY A 157 -17.46 -8.84 -10.07
CA GLY A 157 -17.03 -8.10 -8.88
C GLY A 157 -15.77 -8.71 -8.25
N GLY A 158 -14.87 -7.86 -7.75
CA GLY A 158 -13.70 -8.28 -6.98
C GLY A 158 -14.07 -8.71 -5.56
N PHE A 159 -13.07 -9.18 -4.80
CA PHE A 159 -13.27 -9.57 -3.39
C PHE A 159 -13.93 -8.47 -2.55
N LEU A 160 -13.54 -7.21 -2.76
CA LEU A 160 -14.08 -6.08 -1.99
C LEU A 160 -15.50 -5.68 -2.42
N ASP A 161 -15.91 -5.95 -3.66
CA ASP A 161 -17.32 -5.81 -4.04
C ASP A 161 -18.17 -6.84 -3.29
N MET A 162 -17.71 -8.09 -3.21
CA MET A 162 -18.37 -9.14 -2.42
C MET A 162 -18.39 -8.82 -0.92
N ALA A 163 -17.29 -8.26 -0.38
CA ALA A 163 -17.24 -7.81 1.00
C ALA A 163 -18.30 -6.73 1.27
N GLY A 164 -18.43 -5.74 0.39
CA GLY A 164 -19.50 -4.74 0.47
C GLY A 164 -20.91 -5.34 0.51
N MET A 165 -21.13 -6.47 -0.17
CA MET A 165 -22.42 -7.14 -0.23
C MET A 165 -22.68 -8.15 0.89
N LEU A 166 -21.67 -8.61 1.62
CA LEU A 166 -21.82 -9.75 2.53
C LEU A 166 -21.38 -9.44 3.97
N LEU A 167 -20.64 -8.35 4.20
CA LEU A 167 -20.13 -8.00 5.52
C LEU A 167 -21.24 -7.91 6.58
N PRO A 168 -22.39 -7.23 6.33
CA PRO A 168 -23.39 -7.11 7.39
C PRO A 168 -23.99 -8.45 7.81
N SER A 169 -24.26 -9.35 6.85
CA SER A 169 -24.72 -10.70 7.15
C SER A 169 -23.64 -11.56 7.82
N ALA A 170 -22.39 -11.47 7.36
CA ALA A 170 -21.28 -12.28 7.87
C ALA A 170 -20.82 -11.88 9.28
N LEU A 171 -20.90 -10.59 9.62
CA LEU A 171 -20.58 -10.10 10.95
C LEU A 171 -21.79 -10.21 11.91
N GLY A 172 -23.01 -10.26 11.35
CA GLY A 172 -24.23 -10.60 12.06
C GLY A 172 -24.43 -9.69 13.27
N LYS A 173 -24.41 -10.27 14.47
CA LYS A 173 -24.65 -9.53 15.72
C LYS A 173 -23.63 -8.42 16.04
N MET A 174 -22.45 -8.42 15.40
CA MET A 174 -21.49 -7.32 15.54
C MET A 174 -21.96 -6.05 14.82
N VAL A 175 -22.84 -6.18 13.84
CA VAL A 175 -23.53 -5.04 13.23
C VAL A 175 -24.70 -4.66 14.12
N LYS A 176 -24.61 -3.47 14.70
CA LYS A 176 -25.58 -2.90 15.65
C LYS A 176 -26.48 -1.85 15.01
N ALA A 177 -26.02 -1.18 13.95
CA ALA A 177 -26.83 -0.21 13.22
C ALA A 177 -28.09 -0.87 12.65
N GLU A 178 -29.12 -0.05 12.47
CA GLU A 178 -30.34 -0.32 11.73
C GLU A 178 -30.52 0.75 10.66
N ARG A 179 -31.48 0.54 9.76
CA ARG A 179 -31.80 1.51 8.72
C ARG A 179 -32.06 2.90 9.32
N LEU A 180 -31.24 3.87 8.90
CA LEU A 180 -31.27 5.27 9.36
C LEU A 180 -31.08 5.46 10.87
N ASN A 181 -30.60 4.44 11.61
CA ASN A 181 -30.40 4.51 13.03
C ASN A 181 -29.09 3.83 13.44
N TRP A 182 -28.15 4.60 13.97
CA TRP A 182 -26.87 4.07 14.43
C TRP A 182 -26.97 3.26 15.74
N ASN A 183 -28.14 3.23 16.40
CA ASN A 183 -28.37 2.46 17.62
C ASN A 183 -27.35 2.79 18.75
N GLY A 184 -27.00 4.06 18.88
CA GLY A 184 -26.08 4.56 19.91
C GLY A 184 -24.61 4.25 19.67
N LEU A 185 -24.26 3.70 18.50
CA LEU A 185 -22.89 3.34 18.13
C LEU A 185 -21.89 4.49 18.32
N SER A 186 -20.68 4.11 18.75
CA SER A 186 -19.53 4.98 18.91
C SER A 186 -18.24 4.25 18.51
N TRP A 187 -17.15 5.01 18.30
CA TRP A 187 -15.83 4.43 18.04
C TRP A 187 -15.34 3.56 19.19
N SER A 188 -15.62 3.95 20.43
CA SER A 188 -15.24 3.17 21.62
C SER A 188 -15.94 1.82 21.67
N GLU A 189 -17.20 1.75 21.25
CA GLU A 189 -17.92 0.47 21.16
C GLU A 189 -17.41 -0.41 20.03
N ILE A 190 -17.10 0.16 18.86
CA ILE A 190 -16.46 -0.56 17.76
C ILE A 190 -15.11 -1.16 18.22
N GLU A 191 -14.27 -0.36 18.87
CA GLU A 191 -12.96 -0.80 19.39
C GLU A 191 -13.11 -1.91 20.44
N LYS A 192 -14.13 -1.81 21.30
CA LYS A 192 -14.48 -2.87 22.24
C LYS A 192 -14.93 -4.15 21.55
N ASP A 193 -15.80 -4.05 20.54
CA ASP A 193 -16.30 -5.20 19.79
C ASP A 193 -15.17 -5.89 19.03
N VAL A 194 -14.22 -5.14 18.46
CA VAL A 194 -13.04 -5.68 17.77
C VAL A 194 -12.10 -6.37 18.75
N SER A 195 -11.72 -5.70 19.84
CA SER A 195 -10.75 -6.24 20.82
C SER A 195 -11.27 -7.44 21.61
N SER A 196 -12.59 -7.59 21.75
CA SER A 196 -13.21 -8.74 22.44
C SER A 196 -13.65 -9.87 21.52
N ASN A 197 -13.47 -9.72 20.20
CA ASN A 197 -13.88 -10.73 19.23
C ASN A 197 -12.91 -11.93 19.23
N THR A 198 -13.41 -13.12 19.57
CA THR A 198 -12.66 -14.38 19.53
C THR A 198 -13.13 -15.33 18.43
N ASP A 199 -14.09 -14.93 17.59
CA ASP A 199 -14.58 -15.74 16.48
C ASP A 199 -13.57 -15.70 15.32
N ILE A 200 -12.90 -16.84 15.10
CA ILE A 200 -11.84 -16.98 14.09
C ILE A 200 -12.34 -16.62 12.68
N ASN A 201 -13.58 -16.96 12.32
CA ASN A 201 -14.10 -16.67 10.99
C ASN A 201 -14.34 -15.17 10.82
N LYS A 202 -14.86 -14.50 11.84
CA LYS A 202 -15.09 -13.04 11.80
C LYS A 202 -13.77 -12.28 11.80
N LEU A 203 -12.80 -12.70 12.63
CA LEU A 203 -11.44 -12.17 12.61
C LEU A 203 -10.79 -12.35 11.23
N ALA A 204 -10.94 -13.53 10.61
CA ALA A 204 -10.45 -13.80 9.27
C ALA A 204 -11.06 -12.85 8.24
N ILE A 205 -12.39 -12.69 8.25
CA ILE A 205 -13.09 -11.81 7.31
C ILE A 205 -12.64 -10.35 7.50
N THR A 206 -12.68 -9.83 8.72
CA THR A 206 -12.35 -8.42 8.97
C THR A 206 -10.89 -8.13 8.67
N LEU A 207 -9.94 -9.01 9.06
CA LEU A 207 -8.53 -8.78 8.81
C LEU A 207 -8.16 -8.92 7.33
N ARG A 208 -8.78 -9.85 6.58
CA ARG A 208 -8.56 -9.97 5.13
C ARG A 208 -9.08 -8.74 4.38
N VAL A 209 -10.24 -8.22 4.75
CA VAL A 209 -10.76 -6.96 4.18
C VAL A 209 -9.87 -5.78 4.55
N ALA A 210 -9.49 -5.65 5.82
CA ALA A 210 -8.57 -4.61 6.30
C ALA A 210 -7.22 -4.65 5.55
N ARG A 211 -6.64 -5.83 5.38
CA ARG A 211 -5.41 -6.06 4.61
C ARG A 211 -5.55 -5.62 3.15
N LYS A 212 -6.63 -6.00 2.47
CA LYS A 212 -6.85 -5.66 1.06
C LYS A 212 -7.13 -4.18 0.87
N ALA A 213 -7.82 -3.54 1.82
CA ALA A 213 -8.15 -2.13 1.76
C ALA A 213 -7.06 -1.19 2.30
N GLY A 214 -6.10 -1.71 3.08
CA GLY A 214 -5.05 -0.91 3.71
C GLY A 214 -5.54 -0.06 4.88
N ILE A 215 -6.64 -0.47 5.51
CA ILE A 215 -7.32 0.22 6.63
C ILE A 215 -7.28 -0.63 7.90
N LYS A 216 -7.81 -0.12 9.01
CA LYS A 216 -7.91 -0.87 10.27
C LYS A 216 -9.17 -1.75 10.35
N VAL A 217 -9.14 -2.74 11.26
CA VAL A 217 -10.26 -3.66 11.50
C VAL A 217 -11.51 -2.92 11.99
N GLU A 218 -11.34 -1.86 12.79
CA GLU A 218 -12.42 -1.01 13.27
C GLU A 218 -13.12 -0.26 12.12
N GLU A 219 -12.36 0.14 11.10
CA GLU A 219 -12.93 0.80 9.91
C GLU A 219 -13.73 -0.18 9.05
N VAL A 220 -13.35 -1.47 9.03
CA VAL A 220 -14.15 -2.54 8.39
C VAL A 220 -15.46 -2.76 9.14
N LEU A 221 -15.43 -2.80 10.48
CA LEU A 221 -16.65 -2.94 11.28
C LEU A 221 -17.55 -1.70 11.17
N PHE A 222 -16.96 -0.50 11.07
CA PHE A 222 -17.71 0.71 10.73
C PHE A 222 -18.40 0.58 9.37
N ALA A 223 -17.68 0.14 8.34
CA ALA A 223 -18.23 -0.03 7.00
C ALA A 223 -19.42 -1.01 6.96
N ALA A 224 -19.34 -2.11 7.72
CA ALA A 224 -20.46 -3.04 7.85
C ALA A 224 -21.71 -2.38 8.49
N ASN A 225 -21.52 -1.53 9.49
CA ASN A 225 -22.62 -0.77 10.10
C ASN A 225 -23.16 0.32 9.17
N ALA A 226 -22.29 0.99 8.42
CA ALA A 226 -22.66 1.96 7.40
C ALA A 226 -23.54 1.33 6.30
N LEU A 227 -23.16 0.16 5.79
CA LEU A 227 -23.92 -0.61 4.80
C LEU A 227 -25.32 -0.99 5.31
N GLU A 228 -25.44 -1.37 6.59
CA GLU A 228 -26.73 -1.64 7.22
C GLU A 228 -27.58 -0.36 7.36
N TRP A 229 -26.96 0.74 7.78
CA TRP A 229 -27.63 2.03 8.01
C TRP A 229 -28.23 2.65 6.75
N ILE A 230 -27.57 2.55 5.59
CA ILE A 230 -28.00 3.23 4.35
C ILE A 230 -29.41 2.79 3.92
N PRO A 231 -30.33 3.73 3.59
CA PRO A 231 -31.73 3.44 3.28
C PRO A 231 -31.97 2.80 1.90
N VAL A 232 -30.97 2.81 1.02
CA VAL A 232 -30.98 2.10 -0.28
C VAL A 232 -30.28 0.74 -0.14
N SER A 233 -30.66 -0.23 -0.97
CA SER A 233 -30.04 -1.57 -1.01
C SER A 233 -28.65 -1.51 -1.65
N VAL A 234 -27.71 -0.81 -1.03
CA VAL A 234 -26.31 -0.77 -1.42
C VAL A 234 -25.57 -1.98 -0.86
N GLY A 235 -25.93 -3.18 -1.33
CA GLY A 235 -25.28 -4.43 -0.96
C GLY A 235 -25.45 -4.86 0.50
N GLY A 236 -25.97 -6.07 0.72
CA GLY A 236 -25.82 -6.83 1.96
C GLY A 236 -26.46 -6.23 3.19
N LYS A 237 -27.74 -6.51 3.44
CA LYS A 237 -28.33 -6.36 4.76
C LYS A 237 -28.01 -7.57 5.64
N LYS A 238 -28.01 -7.35 6.95
CA LYS A 238 -27.73 -8.38 7.96
C LYS A 238 -28.54 -9.67 7.77
N ASP A 239 -29.73 -9.57 7.18
CA ASP A 239 -30.65 -10.70 6.94
C ASP A 239 -30.82 -11.07 5.46
N ASP A 240 -30.07 -10.47 4.53
CA ASP A 240 -30.16 -10.78 3.09
C ASP A 240 -29.69 -12.21 2.76
N LEU A 241 -28.75 -12.75 3.56
CA LEU A 241 -28.19 -14.09 3.38
C LEU A 241 -27.92 -14.72 4.77
N PRO A 242 -28.11 -16.04 4.96
CA PRO A 242 -27.72 -16.69 6.21
C PRO A 242 -26.25 -16.45 6.55
N GLU A 243 -25.96 -16.06 7.80
CA GLU A 243 -24.61 -15.72 8.28
C GLU A 243 -23.56 -16.79 7.93
N VAL A 244 -23.91 -18.08 8.08
CA VAL A 244 -23.04 -19.20 7.74
C VAL A 244 -22.65 -19.22 6.25
N GLU A 245 -23.60 -18.90 5.37
CA GLU A 245 -23.37 -18.88 3.92
C GLU A 245 -22.57 -17.63 3.51
N ALA A 246 -22.85 -16.48 4.12
CA ALA A 246 -22.08 -15.25 3.92
C ALA A 246 -20.61 -15.43 4.34
N ILE A 247 -20.39 -16.01 5.53
CA ILE A 247 -19.04 -16.35 6.04
C ILE A 247 -18.33 -17.28 5.05
N LYS A 248 -19.00 -18.35 4.60
CA LYS A 248 -18.41 -19.31 3.67
C LYS A 248 -17.99 -18.64 2.37
N GLN A 249 -18.81 -17.78 1.78
CA GLN A 249 -18.49 -17.08 0.53
C GLN A 249 -17.30 -16.13 0.68
N LEU A 250 -17.22 -15.37 1.78
CA LEU A 250 -16.10 -14.45 2.03
C LEU A 250 -14.79 -15.19 2.35
N LEU A 251 -14.86 -16.34 3.04
CA LEU A 251 -13.67 -17.15 3.34
C LEU A 251 -13.12 -17.89 2.11
N VAL A 252 -13.99 -18.27 1.16
CA VAL A 252 -13.64 -19.00 -0.07
C VAL A 252 -13.22 -18.09 -1.22
N SER A 253 -13.48 -16.78 -1.12
CA SER A 253 -13.12 -15.81 -2.17
C SER A 253 -11.60 -15.74 -2.36
N ASP A 254 -11.08 -16.62 -3.22
CA ASP A 254 -9.66 -16.79 -3.51
C ASP A 254 -9.14 -15.56 -4.25
N LEU A 255 -8.08 -14.95 -3.73
CA LEU A 255 -7.31 -13.94 -4.48
C LEU A 255 -6.66 -14.68 -5.65
N SER A 256 -7.10 -14.40 -6.88
CA SER A 256 -6.47 -14.98 -8.08
C SER A 256 -4.95 -14.76 -8.03
N PRO A 257 -4.13 -15.83 -8.04
CA PRO A 257 -2.68 -15.71 -7.95
C PRO A 257 -2.06 -15.14 -9.23
N ASN A 258 -2.82 -15.09 -10.33
CA ASN A 258 -2.37 -14.54 -11.61
C ASN A 258 -2.88 -13.12 -11.76
N ILE A 259 -1.95 -12.17 -11.84
CA ILE A 259 -2.25 -10.76 -12.05
C ILE A 259 -2.27 -10.46 -13.53
N SER A 260 -3.47 -10.24 -14.04
CA SER A 260 -3.75 -9.70 -15.37
C SER A 260 -4.17 -8.25 -15.27
N MET A 261 -4.16 -7.52 -16.39
CA MET A 261 -4.74 -6.18 -16.44
C MET A 261 -6.19 -6.14 -15.95
N GLY A 262 -6.99 -7.16 -16.28
CA GLY A 262 -8.37 -7.28 -15.81
C GLY A 262 -8.48 -7.47 -14.30
N THR A 263 -7.60 -8.28 -13.71
CA THR A 263 -7.53 -8.44 -12.24
C THR A 263 -7.17 -7.13 -11.56
N VAL A 264 -6.19 -6.37 -12.08
CA VAL A 264 -5.81 -5.06 -11.50
C VAL A 264 -6.97 -4.07 -11.57
N ALA A 265 -7.61 -3.93 -12.73
CA ALA A 265 -8.73 -3.03 -12.92
C ALA A 265 -9.89 -3.35 -11.97
N ARG A 266 -10.30 -4.62 -11.92
CA ARG A 266 -11.39 -5.10 -11.06
C ARG A 266 -11.09 -4.88 -9.58
N ASP A 267 -9.93 -5.32 -9.12
CA ASP A 267 -9.56 -5.25 -7.70
C ASP A 267 -9.45 -3.79 -7.24
N MET A 268 -8.91 -2.90 -8.07
CA MET A 268 -8.81 -1.47 -7.78
C MET A 268 -10.18 -0.78 -7.81
N ASN A 269 -11.07 -1.15 -8.74
CA ASN A 269 -12.44 -0.62 -8.77
C ASN A 269 -13.24 -1.03 -7.51
N GLY A 270 -13.20 -2.32 -7.15
CA GLY A 270 -13.83 -2.81 -5.92
C GLY A 270 -13.25 -2.17 -4.67
N LEU A 271 -11.95 -1.89 -4.65
CA LEU A 271 -11.29 -1.15 -3.57
C LEU A 271 -11.80 0.28 -3.43
N ILE A 272 -11.80 1.05 -4.52
CA ILE A 272 -12.30 2.43 -4.53
C ILE A 272 -13.75 2.49 -4.07
N ARG A 273 -14.60 1.59 -4.57
CA ARG A 273 -16.00 1.47 -4.15
C ARG A 273 -16.11 1.16 -2.66
N PHE A 274 -15.36 0.17 -2.18
CA PHE A 274 -15.41 -0.24 -0.77
C PHE A 274 -15.05 0.88 0.19
N LEU A 275 -14.04 1.68 -0.14
CA LEU A 275 -13.60 2.80 0.69
C LEU A 275 -14.68 3.89 0.86
N ASN A 276 -15.72 3.94 0.02
CA ASN A 276 -16.88 4.83 0.22
C ASN A 276 -17.63 4.55 1.54
N TRP A 277 -17.51 3.35 2.09
CA TRP A 277 -18.17 2.98 3.35
C TRP A 277 -17.28 3.18 4.57
N THR A 278 -16.06 3.68 4.38
CA THR A 278 -15.09 3.90 5.45
C THR A 278 -14.88 5.39 5.70
N PRO A 279 -14.71 5.83 6.95
CA PRO A 279 -14.44 7.23 7.25
C PRO A 279 -12.93 7.49 7.18
N LEU A 280 -12.55 8.60 6.57
CA LEU A 280 -11.14 9.03 6.53
C LEU A 280 -10.58 9.43 7.90
N ILE A 281 -11.44 9.87 8.82
CA ILE A 281 -11.06 10.21 10.20
C ILE A 281 -12.12 9.69 11.17
N LYS A 282 -11.67 9.16 12.31
CA LYS A 282 -12.55 8.76 13.41
C LYS A 282 -13.08 10.02 14.13
N ASN A 283 -14.38 10.24 14.09
CA ASN A 283 -15.07 11.33 14.78
C ASN A 283 -16.48 10.89 15.19
N ASP A 284 -16.98 11.36 16.33
CA ASP A 284 -18.33 11.00 16.80
C ASP A 284 -19.44 11.45 15.83
N VAL A 285 -19.19 12.50 15.04
CA VAL A 285 -20.11 12.93 13.98
C VAL A 285 -20.37 11.82 12.98
N ASN A 286 -19.48 10.84 12.82
CA ASN A 286 -19.66 9.70 11.91
C ASN A 286 -20.94 8.91 12.20
N PHE A 287 -21.46 8.96 13.43
CA PHE A 287 -22.68 8.27 13.87
C PHE A 287 -23.91 9.18 13.96
N SER A 288 -23.93 10.32 13.24
CA SER A 288 -25.08 11.23 13.22
C SER A 288 -25.95 11.06 11.97
N GLU A 289 -27.25 11.37 12.08
CA GLU A 289 -28.18 11.35 10.93
C GLU A 289 -27.81 12.37 9.84
N ALA A 290 -27.15 13.47 10.25
CA ALA A 290 -26.67 14.49 9.33
C ALA A 290 -25.32 14.14 8.69
N ALA A 291 -24.61 13.13 9.21
CA ALA A 291 -23.34 12.71 8.65
C ALA A 291 -23.54 11.77 7.48
N TRP A 292 -23.25 12.32 6.32
CA TRP A 292 -22.59 11.56 5.25
C TRP A 292 -21.20 11.30 5.80
N TRP A 293 -20.87 10.12 6.32
CA TRP A 293 -19.49 9.81 6.69
C TRP A 293 -18.64 9.92 5.42
N LYS A 294 -17.69 10.84 5.44
CA LYS A 294 -17.25 11.49 4.20
C LYS A 294 -16.16 10.69 3.51
N TYR A 295 -16.39 10.43 2.24
CA TYR A 295 -15.49 9.77 1.29
C TYR A 295 -14.21 10.57 1.00
N ALA A 296 -14.27 11.90 1.08
CA ALA A 296 -13.15 12.78 0.73
C ALA A 296 -13.30 14.18 1.32
N ALA A 297 -12.18 14.88 1.54
CA ALA A 297 -12.18 16.29 1.95
C ALA A 297 -12.90 17.18 0.92
N ALA A 298 -12.83 16.81 -0.36
CA ALA A 298 -13.53 17.51 -1.43
C ALA A 298 -15.05 17.39 -1.24
N CYS A 299 -15.58 16.19 -1.01
CA CYS A 299 -17.02 15.95 -0.80
C CYS A 299 -17.55 16.70 0.43
N GLU A 300 -16.79 16.69 1.53
CA GLU A 300 -17.11 17.49 2.73
C GLU A 300 -17.30 18.96 2.39
N THR A 301 -16.26 19.53 1.78
CA THR A 301 -16.20 20.95 1.52
C THR A 301 -17.26 21.36 0.49
N SER A 302 -17.54 20.48 -0.49
CA SER A 302 -18.64 20.66 -1.46
C SER A 302 -20.00 20.81 -0.76
N ASN A 303 -20.33 19.93 0.18
CA ASN A 303 -21.62 20.01 0.85
C ASN A 303 -21.74 21.26 1.71
N GLN A 304 -20.66 21.66 2.38
CA GLN A 304 -20.62 22.90 3.16
C GLN A 304 -20.77 24.14 2.26
N ILE A 305 -20.06 24.23 1.13
CA ILE A 305 -20.14 25.39 0.23
C ILE A 305 -21.53 25.52 -0.42
N ILE A 306 -22.15 24.41 -0.85
CA ILE A 306 -23.50 24.43 -1.42
C ILE A 306 -24.53 24.84 -0.38
N SER A 307 -24.41 24.38 0.86
CA SER A 307 -25.27 24.80 1.96
C SER A 307 -25.19 26.32 2.17
N GLU A 308 -23.98 26.88 2.24
CA GLU A 308 -23.78 28.32 2.42
C GLU A 308 -24.28 29.16 1.24
N LEU A 309 -24.23 28.64 0.01
CA LEU A 309 -24.75 29.33 -1.18
C LEU A 309 -26.27 29.21 -1.35
N SER A 310 -26.95 28.34 -0.59
CA SER A 310 -28.34 27.94 -0.85
C SER A 310 -29.40 29.04 -0.71
N ASP A 311 -29.10 30.14 -0.02
CA ASP A 311 -30.01 31.31 0.06
C ASP A 311 -29.82 32.32 -1.08
N GLY A 312 -28.83 32.10 -1.95
CA GLY A 312 -28.53 32.95 -3.10
C GLY A 312 -27.94 34.32 -2.76
N SER A 313 -27.69 34.65 -1.48
CA SER A 313 -27.23 35.98 -1.05
C SER A 313 -25.82 36.35 -1.54
N LEU A 314 -25.01 35.35 -1.89
CA LEU A 314 -23.64 35.52 -2.39
C LEU A 314 -23.51 35.29 -3.90
N ILE A 315 -24.62 34.96 -4.57
CA ILE A 315 -24.69 34.81 -6.03
C ILE A 315 -24.88 36.20 -6.63
N ASP A 316 -24.27 36.44 -7.80
CA ASP A 316 -24.44 37.69 -8.52
C ASP A 316 -25.93 37.94 -8.84
N PRO A 317 -26.46 39.16 -8.68
CA PRO A 317 -27.88 39.46 -8.94
C PRO A 317 -28.37 39.04 -10.33
N SER A 318 -27.51 39.04 -11.34
CA SER A 318 -27.87 38.60 -12.70
C SER A 318 -28.12 37.09 -12.80
N HIS A 319 -27.52 36.29 -11.92
CA HIS A 319 -27.64 34.82 -11.89
C HIS A 319 -28.50 34.30 -10.74
N GLN A 320 -28.82 35.12 -9.74
CA GLN A 320 -29.47 34.69 -8.48
C GLN A 320 -30.79 33.94 -8.70
N LYS A 321 -31.65 34.46 -9.59
CA LYS A 321 -32.94 33.83 -9.89
C LYS A 321 -32.75 32.45 -10.53
N GLU A 322 -31.90 32.36 -11.55
CA GLU A 322 -31.57 31.11 -12.21
C GLU A 322 -30.93 30.11 -11.24
N PHE A 323 -30.02 30.57 -10.40
CA PHE A 323 -29.38 29.72 -9.40
C PHE A 323 -30.42 29.08 -8.46
N LEU A 324 -31.32 29.88 -7.89
CA LEU A 324 -32.29 29.39 -6.91
C LEU A 324 -33.37 28.49 -7.53
N THR A 325 -33.82 28.78 -8.75
CA THR A 325 -34.96 28.08 -9.35
C THR A 325 -34.57 26.94 -10.28
N VAL A 326 -33.39 26.99 -10.89
CA VAL A 326 -32.95 26.01 -11.88
C VAL A 326 -31.76 25.20 -11.34
N ILE A 327 -30.71 25.86 -10.86
CA ILE A 327 -29.44 25.20 -10.55
C ILE A 327 -29.48 24.47 -9.20
N LEU A 328 -29.85 25.17 -8.13
CA LEU A 328 -29.84 24.63 -6.76
C LEU A 328 -30.69 23.37 -6.61
N PRO A 329 -31.91 23.27 -7.21
CA PRO A 329 -32.67 22.01 -7.20
C PRO A 329 -31.92 20.85 -7.86
N GLN A 330 -31.25 21.10 -9.00
CA GLN A 330 -30.44 20.09 -9.68
C GLN A 330 -29.25 19.66 -8.81
N LEU A 331 -28.55 20.60 -8.19
CA LEU A 331 -27.43 20.29 -7.29
C LEU A 331 -27.86 19.51 -6.04
N LYS A 332 -29.03 19.81 -5.47
CA LYS A 332 -29.59 19.07 -4.33
C LYS A 332 -29.97 17.64 -4.69
N ASN A 333 -30.43 17.42 -5.93
CA ASN A 333 -30.80 16.09 -6.43
C ASN A 333 -29.61 15.27 -6.96
N LEU A 334 -28.44 15.89 -7.09
CA LEU A 334 -27.23 15.22 -7.58
C LEU A 334 -26.60 14.42 -6.44
N ASP A 335 -26.52 13.09 -6.53
CA ASP A 335 -25.97 12.26 -5.44
C ASP A 335 -24.45 12.50 -5.20
N ALA A 336 -23.70 12.70 -6.30
CA ALA A 336 -22.26 12.92 -6.26
C ALA A 336 -21.87 14.28 -5.66
N SER A 337 -21.40 14.27 -4.40
CA SER A 337 -20.98 15.48 -3.68
C SER A 337 -19.75 16.16 -4.31
N SER A 338 -18.80 15.40 -4.86
CA SER A 338 -17.64 15.94 -5.57
C SER A 338 -18.05 16.74 -6.82
N ALA A 339 -19.02 16.24 -7.59
CA ALA A 339 -19.55 16.94 -8.75
C ALA A 339 -20.18 18.30 -8.34
N ARG A 340 -20.98 18.35 -7.26
CA ARG A 340 -21.52 19.62 -6.74
C ARG A 340 -20.43 20.67 -6.49
N GLY A 341 -19.31 20.25 -5.91
CA GLY A 341 -18.15 21.12 -5.66
C GLY A 341 -17.46 21.60 -6.94
N ARG A 342 -17.24 20.72 -7.91
CA ARG A 342 -16.70 21.13 -9.22
C ARG A 342 -17.58 22.17 -9.90
N PHE A 343 -18.89 21.99 -9.86
CA PHE A 343 -19.81 22.99 -10.40
C PHE A 343 -19.72 24.33 -9.65
N ALA A 344 -19.48 24.32 -8.32
CA ALA A 344 -19.22 25.56 -7.58
C ALA A 344 -17.92 26.28 -8.00
N LEU A 345 -16.86 25.54 -8.36
CA LEU A 345 -15.66 26.12 -8.95
C LEU A 345 -15.93 26.70 -10.34
N TRP A 346 -16.67 25.98 -11.19
CA TRP A 346 -17.09 26.46 -12.50
C TRP A 346 -17.91 27.76 -12.41
N MET A 347 -18.85 27.84 -11.46
CA MET A 347 -19.65 29.04 -11.21
C MET A 347 -18.76 30.26 -10.92
N PHE A 348 -17.73 30.08 -10.09
CA PHE A 348 -16.76 31.16 -9.81
C PHE A 348 -16.02 31.61 -11.08
N GLU A 349 -15.51 30.66 -11.88
CA GLU A 349 -14.76 30.95 -13.11
C GLU A 349 -15.64 31.63 -14.18
N ASN A 350 -16.95 31.41 -14.14
CA ASN A 350 -17.92 31.97 -15.08
C ASN A 350 -18.69 33.19 -14.53
N GLY A 351 -18.21 33.80 -13.44
CA GLY A 351 -18.75 35.07 -12.95
C GLY A 351 -20.10 35.00 -12.22
N TRP A 352 -20.47 33.84 -11.68
CA TRP A 352 -21.75 33.67 -10.98
C TRP A 352 -21.77 34.23 -9.56
N PHE A 353 -20.61 34.57 -9.00
CA PHE A 353 -20.50 35.04 -7.61
C PHE A 353 -20.47 36.56 -7.54
N GLY A 354 -21.09 37.12 -6.51
CA GLY A 354 -21.10 38.57 -6.31
C GLY A 354 -19.70 39.16 -6.09
N ASN A 355 -19.48 40.38 -6.58
CA ASN A 355 -18.17 41.06 -6.57
C ASN A 355 -17.43 41.05 -5.23
N ASN A 356 -18.14 41.22 -4.11
CA ASN A 356 -17.54 41.20 -2.78
C ASN A 356 -16.92 39.82 -2.45
N LEU A 357 -17.63 38.74 -2.75
CA LEU A 357 -17.13 37.38 -2.54
C LEU A 357 -15.92 37.11 -3.44
N VAL A 358 -15.99 37.49 -4.73
CA VAL A 358 -14.90 37.30 -5.69
C VAL A 358 -13.63 38.01 -5.21
N GLN A 359 -13.73 39.28 -4.81
CA GLN A 359 -12.58 40.03 -4.28
C GLN A 359 -12.02 39.38 -3.01
N LYS A 360 -12.88 38.83 -2.15
CA LYS A 360 -12.46 38.16 -0.92
C LYS A 360 -11.71 36.86 -1.21
N ILE A 361 -12.22 36.04 -2.13
CA ILE A 361 -11.55 34.82 -2.61
C ILE A 361 -10.18 35.15 -3.19
N GLN A 362 -10.09 36.14 -4.08
CA GLN A 362 -8.82 36.53 -4.72
C GLN A 362 -7.80 37.05 -3.69
N ARG A 363 -8.23 37.86 -2.72
CA ARG A 363 -7.34 38.39 -1.67
C ARG A 363 -6.89 37.33 -0.67
N SER A 364 -7.68 36.27 -0.46
CA SER A 364 -7.38 35.23 0.52
C SER A 364 -6.51 34.09 -0.03
N GLU A 365 -6.35 33.99 -1.36
CA GLU A 365 -5.63 32.89 -2.03
C GLU A 365 -4.28 32.58 -1.39
N THR A 366 -3.37 33.55 -1.42
CA THR A 366 -1.98 33.33 -1.02
C THR A 366 -1.91 32.96 0.46
N LYS A 367 -2.76 33.57 1.30
CA LYS A 367 -2.76 33.31 2.74
C LYS A 367 -3.29 31.90 3.05
N ILE A 368 -4.51 31.59 2.61
CA ILE A 368 -5.19 30.33 2.97
C ILE A 368 -4.44 29.14 2.35
N ALA A 369 -4.03 29.26 1.08
CA ALA A 369 -3.29 28.20 0.42
C ALA A 369 -1.90 27.96 1.05
N SER A 370 -1.18 29.02 1.44
CA SER A 370 0.12 28.87 2.12
C SER A 370 -0.04 28.22 3.49
N GLU A 371 -1.05 28.64 4.26
CA GLU A 371 -1.35 28.06 5.58
C GLU A 371 -1.71 26.57 5.47
N MET A 372 -2.53 26.18 4.49
CA MET A 372 -2.87 24.76 4.24
C MET A 372 -1.64 23.94 3.88
N MET A 373 -0.76 24.46 3.02
CA MET A 373 0.47 23.75 2.65
C MET A 373 1.43 23.59 3.81
N GLN A 374 1.56 24.65 4.62
CA GLN A 374 2.38 24.59 5.81
C GLN A 374 1.85 23.50 6.74
N ARG A 375 0.55 23.48 7.03
CA ARG A 375 -0.07 22.45 7.87
C ARG A 375 0.03 21.05 7.28
N MET A 376 -0.13 20.88 5.97
CA MET A 376 0.08 19.59 5.30
C MET A 376 1.51 19.09 5.49
N ALA A 377 2.50 19.99 5.39
CA ALA A 377 3.91 19.65 5.62
C ALA A 377 4.22 19.37 7.10
N GLU A 378 3.56 20.09 8.03
CA GLU A 378 3.62 19.82 9.47
C GLU A 378 3.07 18.42 9.79
N LYS A 379 1.87 18.08 9.27
CA LYS A 379 1.29 16.73 9.39
C LYS A 379 2.16 15.64 8.76
N GLU A 380 2.71 15.89 7.57
CA GLU A 380 3.66 14.97 6.94
C GLU A 380 4.90 14.72 7.83
N ASN A 381 5.41 15.76 8.50
CA ASN A 381 6.52 15.62 9.46
C ASN A 381 6.10 14.87 10.73
N GLU A 382 4.91 15.16 11.27
CA GLU A 382 4.31 14.41 12.39
C GLU A 382 4.10 12.93 12.06
N GLU A 383 3.88 12.60 10.79
CA GLU A 383 3.71 11.23 10.30
C GLU A 383 4.99 10.65 9.69
N ALA A 384 6.12 11.36 9.77
CA ALA A 384 7.41 10.84 9.31
C ALA A 384 7.86 9.60 10.11
N VAL A 385 7.37 9.51 11.35
CA VAL A 385 7.52 8.36 12.23
C VAL A 385 6.15 8.00 12.79
N LEU A 386 5.75 6.74 12.68
CA LEU A 386 4.51 6.21 13.23
C LEU A 386 4.83 5.19 14.32
N ARG A 387 3.92 4.97 15.27
CA ARG A 387 4.04 3.80 16.15
C ARG A 387 3.73 2.54 15.35
N LEU A 388 4.45 1.46 15.66
CA LEU A 388 4.16 0.16 15.07
C LEU A 388 2.73 -0.27 15.46
N GLY A 389 1.94 -0.68 14.47
CA GLY A 389 0.53 -0.98 14.64
C GLY A 389 -0.43 0.20 14.39
N GLU A 390 0.06 1.40 14.06
CA GLU A 390 -0.82 2.54 13.77
C GLU A 390 -1.42 2.53 12.37
N SER A 391 -0.76 1.90 11.39
CA SER A 391 -1.21 1.82 10.00
C SER A 391 -0.89 0.47 9.38
N ASN A 392 -1.81 -0.04 8.56
CA ASN A 392 -1.63 -1.22 7.70
C ASN A 392 -1.47 -0.84 6.22
N ASN A 393 -1.34 0.45 5.91
CA ASN A 393 -1.13 0.93 4.55
C ASN A 393 0.30 0.59 4.10
N ARG A 394 0.44 -0.52 3.36
CA ARG A 394 1.74 -1.04 2.88
C ARG A 394 2.54 -0.04 2.05
N PHE A 395 1.89 0.89 1.36
CA PHE A 395 2.62 1.93 0.64
C PHE A 395 3.37 2.86 1.61
N LEU A 396 2.76 3.16 2.75
CA LEU A 396 3.31 4.06 3.76
C LEU A 396 4.33 3.35 4.68
N VAL A 397 4.01 2.13 5.12
CA VAL A 397 4.79 1.41 6.16
C VAL A 397 5.57 0.21 5.64
N GLY A 398 5.35 -0.24 4.40
CA GLY A 398 5.96 -1.43 3.82
C GLY A 398 5.37 -2.77 4.29
N GLY A 399 5.80 -3.85 3.65
CA GLY A 399 5.29 -5.21 3.89
C GLY A 399 5.56 -5.74 5.29
N LYS A 400 6.77 -5.52 5.83
CA LYS A 400 7.17 -6.03 7.15
C LYS A 400 6.39 -5.38 8.29
N ALA A 401 6.27 -4.05 8.29
CA ALA A 401 5.50 -3.33 9.29
C ALA A 401 4.00 -3.71 9.25
N ALA A 402 3.45 -3.86 8.05
CA ALA A 402 2.07 -4.32 7.85
C ALA A 402 1.86 -5.77 8.33
N GLY A 403 2.83 -6.66 8.10
CA GLY A 403 2.80 -8.02 8.65
C GLY A 403 2.88 -8.04 10.17
N LEU A 404 3.66 -7.15 10.77
CA LEU A 404 3.68 -6.97 12.23
C LEU A 404 2.39 -6.37 12.79
N PHE A 405 1.73 -5.46 12.05
CA PHE A 405 0.37 -5.01 12.37
C PHE A 405 -0.58 -6.23 12.43
N GLU A 406 -0.55 -7.09 11.41
CA GLU A 406 -1.39 -8.30 11.38
C GLU A 406 -1.07 -9.26 12.54
N ALA A 407 0.21 -9.42 12.88
CA ALA A 407 0.62 -10.23 14.03
C ALA A 407 0.07 -9.65 15.35
N MET A 408 -0.02 -8.33 15.50
CA MET A 408 -0.64 -7.69 16.66
C MET A 408 -2.15 -7.96 16.71
N GLU A 409 -2.85 -7.91 15.57
CA GLU A 409 -4.28 -8.20 15.48
C GLU A 409 -4.59 -9.68 15.77
N ILE A 410 -3.71 -10.60 15.37
CA ILE A 410 -3.93 -12.04 15.52
C ILE A 410 -3.51 -12.55 16.91
N PHE A 411 -2.34 -12.12 17.39
CA PHE A 411 -1.74 -12.68 18.61
C PHE A 411 -1.80 -11.74 19.81
N GLY A 412 -1.92 -10.43 19.56
CA GLY A 412 -1.83 -9.38 20.57
C GLY A 412 -0.46 -8.68 20.59
N ARG A 413 -0.46 -7.41 21.00
CA ARG A 413 0.72 -6.52 21.03
C ARG A 413 1.89 -7.08 21.83
N GLN A 414 1.62 -7.86 22.89
CA GLN A 414 2.63 -8.46 23.74
C GLN A 414 3.56 -9.42 22.99
N PHE A 415 3.12 -10.02 21.88
CA PHE A 415 3.97 -10.91 21.08
C PHE A 415 4.83 -10.16 20.07
N VAL A 416 4.51 -8.92 19.68
CA VAL A 416 5.33 -8.15 18.74
C VAL A 416 6.27 -7.19 19.46
N GLY A 417 5.79 -6.57 20.54
CA GLY A 417 6.51 -5.53 21.26
C GLY A 417 6.38 -4.14 20.62
N GLU A 418 6.83 -3.14 21.37
CA GLU A 418 6.79 -1.74 20.94
C GLU A 418 7.84 -1.45 19.85
N GLY A 419 7.52 -0.49 18.99
CA GLY A 419 8.38 -0.08 17.90
C GLY A 419 7.86 1.16 17.19
N LEU A 420 8.70 1.71 16.32
CA LEU A 420 8.36 2.82 15.45
C LEU A 420 8.62 2.46 14.00
N VAL A 421 7.91 3.11 13.09
CA VAL A 421 8.09 2.97 11.65
C VAL A 421 8.50 4.32 11.07
N VAL A 422 9.67 4.40 10.46
CA VAL A 422 10.04 5.52 9.60
C VAL A 422 9.35 5.31 8.26
N THR A 423 8.45 6.21 7.89
CA THR A 423 7.56 6.01 6.74
C THR A 423 8.27 6.15 5.39
N SER A 424 7.67 5.58 4.35
CA SER A 424 8.18 5.69 2.99
C SER A 424 8.23 7.14 2.48
N GLU A 425 7.30 7.99 2.94
CA GLU A 425 7.30 9.41 2.67
C GLU A 425 8.51 10.11 3.30
N ALA A 426 8.84 9.80 4.56
CA ALA A 426 10.01 10.35 5.24
C ALA A 426 11.31 9.98 4.51
N VAL A 427 11.45 8.72 4.09
CA VAL A 427 12.59 8.25 3.29
C VAL A 427 12.64 8.97 1.95
N ASN A 428 11.50 9.09 1.26
CA ASN A 428 11.43 9.80 -0.02
C ASN A 428 11.78 11.28 0.10
N LYS A 429 11.30 11.96 1.14
CA LYS A 429 11.62 13.36 1.44
C LYS A 429 13.11 13.55 1.70
N TRP A 430 13.71 12.65 2.47
CA TRP A 430 15.15 12.66 2.73
C TRP A 430 15.97 12.44 1.45
N LEU A 431 15.62 11.46 0.62
CA LEU A 431 16.30 11.20 -0.66
C LEU A 431 16.18 12.40 -1.62
N LYS A 432 15.00 13.04 -1.67
CA LYS A 432 14.73 14.21 -2.52
C LYS A 432 15.42 15.49 -2.04
N SER A 433 15.79 15.57 -0.77
CA SER A 433 16.49 16.75 -0.20
C SER A 433 17.86 16.97 -0.84
N ASN A 434 18.47 15.93 -1.43
CA ASN A 434 19.67 16.04 -2.24
C ASN A 434 19.30 16.01 -3.73
N GLY A 435 19.39 17.15 -4.40
CA GLY A 435 19.02 17.29 -5.81
C GLY A 435 19.83 16.39 -6.76
N VAL A 436 21.11 16.14 -6.46
CA VAL A 436 21.95 15.22 -7.26
C VAL A 436 21.46 13.79 -7.12
N LEU A 437 21.18 13.36 -5.88
CA LEU A 437 20.65 12.04 -5.59
C LEU A 437 19.29 11.82 -6.25
N ASN A 438 18.38 12.80 -6.13
CA ASN A 438 17.07 12.76 -6.77
C ASN A 438 17.18 12.59 -8.29
N ASN A 439 18.08 13.35 -8.94
CA ASN A 439 18.30 13.24 -10.38
C ASN A 439 18.82 11.85 -10.78
N LYS A 440 19.74 11.26 -10.01
CA LYS A 440 20.24 9.89 -10.26
C LYS A 440 19.15 8.83 -10.09
N ILE A 441 18.31 8.95 -9.05
CA ILE A 441 17.16 8.04 -8.83
C ILE A 441 16.20 8.11 -10.03
N ASN A 442 15.95 9.31 -10.55
CA ASN A 442 15.10 9.51 -11.73
C ASN A 442 15.72 8.89 -12.99
N GLN A 443 17.05 9.00 -13.12
CA GLN A 443 17.78 8.39 -14.21
C GLN A 443 17.74 6.85 -14.13
N LEU A 444 17.88 6.29 -12.92
CA LEU A 444 17.82 4.85 -12.67
C LEU A 444 16.48 4.25 -13.11
N ASP A 445 15.37 4.87 -12.72
CA ASP A 445 14.02 4.37 -13.05
C ASP A 445 13.69 4.42 -14.55
N LYS A 446 14.29 5.37 -15.29
CA LYS A 446 14.12 5.50 -16.75
C LYS A 446 15.06 4.59 -17.56
N GLU A 447 16.14 4.11 -16.96
CA GLU A 447 17.10 3.25 -17.62
C GLU A 447 16.50 1.87 -17.88
N LYS A 448 16.82 1.27 -19.03
CA LYS A 448 16.36 -0.08 -19.40
C LYS A 448 17.49 -1.10 -19.30
N GLU A 449 18.72 -0.65 -19.58
CA GLU A 449 19.91 -1.49 -19.53
C GLU A 449 20.35 -1.70 -18.09
N VAL A 450 20.15 -2.92 -17.60
CA VAL A 450 20.52 -3.34 -16.24
C VAL A 450 21.98 -3.05 -15.87
N SER A 451 22.93 -3.17 -16.79
CA SER A 451 24.35 -2.86 -16.53
C SER A 451 24.55 -1.39 -16.19
N ARG A 452 23.80 -0.49 -16.84
CA ARG A 452 23.77 0.94 -16.53
C ARG A 452 23.00 1.20 -15.24
N LYS A 453 21.87 0.51 -15.00
CA LYS A 453 21.15 0.58 -13.72
C LYS A 453 22.08 0.31 -12.54
N LEU A 454 22.83 -0.79 -12.60
CA LEU A 454 23.78 -1.18 -11.54
C LEU A 454 24.85 -0.12 -11.30
N LYS A 455 25.38 0.51 -12.37
CA LYS A 455 26.34 1.61 -12.24
C LYS A 455 25.71 2.83 -11.55
N ILE A 456 24.53 3.26 -11.99
CA ILE A 456 23.82 4.40 -11.40
C ILE A 456 23.47 4.11 -9.94
N ALA A 457 23.04 2.90 -9.62
CA ALA A 457 22.73 2.46 -8.27
C ALA A 457 23.96 2.46 -7.35
N ALA A 458 25.13 2.04 -7.85
CA ALA A 458 26.40 2.14 -7.11
C ALA A 458 26.78 3.59 -6.80
N GLU A 459 26.57 4.51 -7.76
CA GLU A 459 26.78 5.95 -7.55
C GLU A 459 25.81 6.49 -6.49
N ILE A 460 24.52 6.14 -6.56
CA ILE A 460 23.50 6.48 -5.55
C ILE A 460 23.92 6.00 -4.16
N ARG A 461 24.38 4.75 -4.02
CA ARG A 461 24.86 4.20 -2.74
C ARG A 461 26.07 4.96 -2.20
N SER A 462 27.00 5.36 -3.07
CA SER A 462 28.15 6.17 -2.67
C SER A 462 27.77 7.57 -2.20
N GLU A 463 26.68 8.14 -2.70
CA GLU A 463 26.15 9.41 -2.20
C GLU A 463 25.47 9.21 -0.84
N ILE A 464 24.61 8.20 -0.72
CA ILE A 464 23.90 7.86 0.52
C ILE A 464 24.87 7.56 1.66
N SER A 465 25.99 6.88 1.41
CA SER A 465 26.97 6.54 2.46
C SER A 465 27.66 7.75 3.09
N ARG A 466 27.57 8.93 2.46
CA ARG A 466 28.10 10.21 2.96
C ARG A 466 27.03 11.06 3.66
N MET A 467 25.79 10.60 3.67
CA MET A 467 24.64 11.29 4.26
C MET A 467 24.28 10.66 5.60
N THR A 468 23.72 11.47 6.48
CA THR A 468 23.01 11.00 7.67
C THR A 468 21.51 11.23 7.48
N PHE A 469 20.69 10.36 8.07
CA PHE A 469 19.25 10.55 8.10
C PHE A 469 18.88 11.84 8.86
N THR A 470 17.70 12.40 8.59
CA THR A 470 17.31 13.73 9.12
C THR A 470 17.31 13.75 10.65
N ASN A 471 17.89 14.82 11.23
CA ASN A 471 18.01 14.99 12.68
C ASN A 471 16.64 14.99 13.39
N GLU A 472 15.60 15.52 12.74
CA GLU A 472 14.22 15.53 13.25
C GLU A 472 13.69 14.11 13.48
N VAL A 473 13.81 13.22 12.49
CA VAL A 473 13.40 11.82 12.62
C VAL A 473 14.25 11.11 13.66
N VAL A 474 15.57 11.31 13.63
CA VAL A 474 16.49 10.69 14.60
C VAL A 474 16.17 11.11 16.03
N ALA A 475 15.91 12.39 16.28
CA ALA A 475 15.56 12.90 17.60
C ALA A 475 14.26 12.27 18.10
N ARG A 476 13.24 12.17 17.23
CA ARG A 476 11.98 11.52 17.58
C ARG A 476 12.15 10.05 17.91
N LEU A 477 12.88 9.29 17.10
CA LEU A 477 13.20 7.89 17.40
C LEU A 477 13.92 7.76 18.76
N LYS A 478 14.85 8.65 19.08
CA LYS A 478 15.58 8.64 20.36
C LYS A 478 14.68 8.92 21.56
N ASN A 479 13.71 9.82 21.41
CA ASN A 479 12.80 10.24 22.47
C ASN A 479 11.70 9.20 22.72
N ASP A 480 11.13 8.66 21.65
CA ASP A 480 9.92 7.84 21.71
C ASP A 480 10.22 6.35 21.93
N LEU A 481 11.45 5.89 21.66
CA LEU A 481 11.88 4.52 21.93
C LEU A 481 12.59 4.41 23.28
N GLU A 482 12.21 3.41 24.06
CA GLU A 482 12.91 3.02 25.27
C GLU A 482 13.91 1.89 24.99
N GLY A 483 14.94 1.74 25.84
CA GLY A 483 15.97 0.72 25.69
C GLY A 483 17.32 1.25 25.18
N ARG A 484 18.31 0.34 25.10
CA ARG A 484 19.72 0.66 24.82
C ARG A 484 20.20 0.26 23.43
N SER A 485 19.53 -0.69 22.80
CA SER A 485 19.98 -1.33 21.56
C SER A 485 18.78 -1.73 20.72
N PHE A 486 18.86 -1.46 19.43
CA PHE A 486 17.71 -1.53 18.52
C PHE A 486 18.02 -2.36 17.27
N ALA A 487 16.97 -2.84 16.63
CA ALA A 487 17.01 -3.39 15.28
C ALA A 487 16.33 -2.40 14.32
N ILE A 488 17.02 -2.04 13.24
CA ILE A 488 16.49 -1.23 12.14
C ILE A 488 16.33 -2.17 10.95
N ARG A 489 15.08 -2.47 10.57
CA ARG A 489 14.73 -3.43 9.53
C ARG A 489 14.13 -2.72 8.33
N SER A 490 14.51 -3.13 7.12
CA SER A 490 13.81 -2.73 5.89
C SER A 490 12.33 -3.08 5.98
N SER A 491 11.48 -2.23 5.42
CA SER A 491 10.07 -2.53 5.20
C SER A 491 9.67 -1.90 3.88
N SER A 492 9.95 -2.59 2.79
CA SER A 492 9.67 -2.08 1.44
C SER A 492 8.24 -2.42 1.01
N PHE A 493 7.66 -1.63 0.11
CA PHE A 493 6.35 -1.96 -0.47
C PHE A 493 6.41 -3.20 -1.36
N ASP A 494 7.52 -3.44 -2.05
CA ASP A 494 7.72 -4.61 -2.90
C ASP A 494 8.17 -5.87 -2.12
N GLU A 495 8.47 -5.73 -0.82
CA GLU A 495 8.53 -6.86 0.11
C GLU A 495 7.11 -7.37 0.41
N ASP A 496 6.95 -8.69 0.44
CA ASP A 496 5.75 -9.35 0.95
C ASP A 496 4.44 -8.95 0.22
N THR A 497 4.55 -8.68 -1.08
CA THR A 497 3.40 -8.48 -1.97
C THR A 497 2.90 -9.80 -2.53
N LEU A 498 1.59 -9.88 -2.75
CA LEU A 498 0.92 -11.04 -3.38
C LEU A 498 1.37 -11.27 -4.84
N VAL A 499 2.09 -10.32 -5.42
CA VAL A 499 2.22 -10.14 -6.86
C VAL A 499 3.51 -10.70 -7.42
N ASN A 500 4.60 -10.64 -6.65
CA ASN A 500 5.96 -10.82 -7.19
C ASN A 500 6.76 -11.97 -6.60
N GLY A 501 6.13 -12.77 -5.73
CA GLY A 501 6.85 -13.68 -4.85
C GLY A 501 7.65 -12.92 -3.79
N SER A 502 8.02 -13.57 -2.70
CA SER A 502 8.69 -12.91 -1.58
C SER A 502 10.07 -12.33 -1.95
N ALA A 503 10.24 -11.01 -1.85
CA ALA A 503 11.54 -10.32 -1.88
C ALA A 503 12.38 -10.55 -0.60
N ALA A 504 12.15 -11.66 0.12
CA ALA A 504 12.78 -11.97 1.40
C ALA A 504 14.31 -11.89 1.33
N GLY A 505 14.88 -11.00 2.14
CA GLY A 505 16.35 -10.87 2.27
C GLY A 505 17.03 -10.16 1.12
N ILE A 506 16.28 -9.43 0.31
CA ILE A 506 16.85 -8.58 -0.74
C ILE A 506 17.42 -7.28 -0.17
N TYR A 507 16.80 -6.79 0.90
CA TYR A 507 17.19 -5.58 1.59
C TYR A 507 17.88 -5.88 2.92
N GLU A 508 18.72 -4.96 3.38
CA GLU A 508 19.55 -5.15 4.58
C GLU A 508 18.81 -4.69 5.85
N SER A 509 19.19 -5.28 7.00
CA SER A 509 18.77 -4.85 8.33
C SER A 509 20.00 -4.64 9.21
N GLU A 510 19.95 -3.68 10.12
CA GLU A 510 21.01 -3.42 11.11
C GLU A 510 20.53 -3.84 12.50
N LEU A 511 21.27 -4.74 13.13
CA LEU A 511 20.99 -5.23 14.48
C LEU A 511 21.94 -4.61 15.49
N LYS A 512 21.54 -4.62 16.76
CA LYS A 512 22.33 -4.12 17.89
C LYS A 512 22.77 -2.65 17.73
N VAL A 513 21.89 -1.82 17.16
CA VAL A 513 22.16 -0.42 16.88
C VAL A 513 21.94 0.42 18.13
N PRO A 514 22.95 1.15 18.63
CA PRO A 514 22.74 2.09 19.73
C PRO A 514 22.11 3.39 19.21
N LYS A 515 21.46 4.15 20.09
CA LYS A 515 20.69 5.36 19.72
C LYS A 515 21.52 6.40 18.97
N GLU A 516 22.77 6.59 19.38
CA GLU A 516 23.75 7.50 18.79
C GLU A 516 23.97 7.26 17.29
N ASP A 517 23.86 6.02 16.85
CA ASP A 517 24.17 5.61 15.47
C ASP A 517 22.96 5.62 14.53
N PHE A 518 21.76 5.93 15.03
CA PHE A 518 20.51 5.90 14.25
C PHE A 518 20.63 6.61 12.90
N GLY A 519 21.17 7.83 12.87
CA GLY A 519 21.28 8.60 11.62
C GLY A 519 22.09 7.90 10.52
N VAL A 520 23.21 7.28 10.88
CA VAL A 520 24.08 6.56 9.92
C VAL A 520 23.47 5.21 9.54
N LYS A 521 22.89 4.50 10.52
CA LYS A 521 22.33 3.16 10.30
C LYS A 521 21.04 3.17 9.50
N LEU A 522 20.17 4.17 9.72
CA LEU A 522 19.00 4.40 8.86
C LEU A 522 19.43 4.65 7.41
N ALA A 523 20.41 5.54 7.19
CA ALA A 523 20.94 5.81 5.86
C ALA A 523 21.51 4.55 5.20
N LYS A 524 22.23 3.72 5.95
CA LYS A 524 22.75 2.42 5.47
C LYS A 524 21.63 1.48 5.05
N VAL A 525 20.58 1.32 5.87
CA VAL A 525 19.42 0.47 5.54
C VAL A 525 18.72 0.97 4.27
N VAL A 526 18.50 2.28 4.12
CA VAL A 526 17.97 2.86 2.86
C VAL A 526 18.89 2.59 1.67
N SER A 527 20.22 2.64 1.86
CA SER A 527 21.18 2.34 0.79
C SER A 527 21.02 0.93 0.20
N SER A 528 20.51 -0.02 1.00
CA SER A 528 20.28 -1.40 0.56
C SER A 528 19.22 -1.52 -0.53
N PHE A 529 18.31 -0.54 -0.63
CA PHE A 529 17.34 -0.45 -1.70
C PHE A 529 18.01 -0.37 -3.08
N PHE A 530 19.16 0.30 -3.14
CA PHE A 530 19.96 0.45 -4.36
C PHE A 530 21.09 -0.58 -4.46
N SER A 531 21.03 -1.65 -3.66
CA SER A 531 21.98 -2.75 -3.77
C SER A 531 21.83 -3.43 -5.13
N GLU A 532 22.91 -4.04 -5.59
CA GLU A 532 22.91 -4.79 -6.83
C GLU A 532 21.88 -5.93 -6.82
N LYS A 533 21.72 -6.60 -5.68
CA LYS A 533 20.71 -7.64 -5.48
C LYS A 533 19.30 -7.08 -5.68
N ALA A 534 18.98 -5.95 -5.05
CA ALA A 534 17.68 -5.30 -5.15
C ALA A 534 17.35 -4.79 -6.56
N ILE A 535 18.30 -4.12 -7.22
CA ILE A 535 18.12 -3.64 -8.60
C ILE A 535 17.94 -4.81 -9.57
N SER A 536 18.73 -5.87 -9.42
CA SER A 536 18.61 -7.05 -10.27
C SER A 536 17.27 -7.74 -10.08
N TYR A 537 16.80 -7.89 -8.84
CA TYR A 537 15.49 -8.46 -8.55
C TYR A 537 14.37 -7.63 -9.17
N ARG A 538 14.34 -6.32 -8.93
CA ARG A 538 13.30 -5.44 -9.49
C ARG A 538 13.31 -5.41 -11.01
N HIS A 539 14.49 -5.43 -11.62
CA HIS A 539 14.61 -5.59 -13.08
C HIS A 539 14.03 -6.93 -13.58
N LEU A 540 14.31 -8.04 -12.89
CA LEU A 540 13.79 -9.36 -13.25
C LEU A 540 12.26 -9.45 -13.08
N HIS A 541 11.68 -8.72 -12.13
CA HIS A 541 10.24 -8.70 -11.86
C HIS A 541 9.50 -7.55 -12.54
N GLY A 542 10.21 -6.66 -13.24
CA GLY A 542 9.63 -5.50 -13.92
C GLY A 542 9.07 -4.44 -12.96
N LEU A 543 9.64 -4.33 -11.75
CA LEU A 543 9.22 -3.39 -10.72
C LEU A 543 9.86 -2.01 -10.91
N SER A 544 9.28 -0.99 -10.30
CA SER A 544 9.85 0.35 -10.31
C SER A 544 11.16 0.41 -9.54
N ASP A 545 12.12 1.19 -10.05
CA ASP A 545 13.35 1.48 -9.29
C ASP A 545 13.16 2.65 -8.30
N LYS A 546 11.99 3.29 -8.32
CA LYS A 546 11.68 4.38 -7.39
C LYS A 546 11.45 3.85 -5.96
N PRO A 547 11.98 4.53 -4.95
CA PRO A 547 11.82 4.12 -3.57
C PRO A 547 10.38 4.25 -3.07
N THR A 548 9.83 3.11 -2.66
CA THR A 548 8.70 3.02 -1.73
C THR A 548 9.16 2.17 -0.54
N PHE A 549 9.96 2.79 0.32
CA PHE A 549 10.78 2.08 1.30
C PHE A 549 10.62 2.70 2.68
N ALA A 550 10.10 1.92 3.62
CA ALA A 550 9.99 2.29 5.04
C ALA A 550 10.99 1.48 5.87
N MET A 551 11.09 1.79 7.16
CA MET A 551 11.94 1.05 8.10
C MET A 551 11.24 0.86 9.43
N VAL A 552 11.33 -0.35 9.99
CA VAL A 552 10.86 -0.67 11.35
C VAL A 552 12.04 -0.54 12.31
N VAL A 553 11.87 0.23 13.37
CA VAL A 553 12.83 0.40 14.47
C VAL A 553 12.21 -0.16 15.74
N GLN A 554 12.79 -1.24 16.29
CA GLN A 554 12.31 -1.92 17.49
C GLN A 554 13.45 -2.20 18.47
N GLU A 555 13.14 -2.38 19.76
CA GLU A 555 14.11 -2.87 20.73
C GLU A 555 14.69 -4.22 20.25
N TYR A 556 16.01 -4.35 20.30
CA TYR A 556 16.66 -5.60 19.95
C TYR A 556 16.40 -6.64 21.04
N SER A 557 15.73 -7.74 20.68
CA SER A 557 15.45 -8.86 21.58
C SER A 557 16.51 -9.96 21.40
N PRO A 558 17.47 -10.12 22.33
CA PRO A 558 18.44 -11.20 22.27
C PRO A 558 17.79 -12.54 22.64
N GLY A 559 18.19 -13.62 21.97
CA GLY A 559 17.74 -14.97 22.30
C GLY A 559 17.86 -15.93 21.11
N SER A 560 17.61 -17.20 21.41
CA SER A 560 17.45 -18.25 20.41
C SER A 560 16.13 -18.08 19.67
N GLY A 561 16.06 -18.54 18.43
CA GLY A 561 14.83 -18.40 17.66
C GLY A 561 14.99 -18.91 16.25
N GLY A 562 14.10 -18.49 15.37
CA GLY A 562 14.15 -18.91 13.98
C GLY A 562 12.87 -18.60 13.23
N VAL A 563 12.47 -19.52 12.37
CA VAL A 563 11.37 -19.32 11.42
C VAL A 563 10.41 -20.50 11.47
N VAL A 564 9.12 -20.22 11.45
CA VAL A 564 8.05 -21.20 11.29
C VAL A 564 7.30 -20.99 9.99
N PHE A 565 6.95 -22.08 9.33
CA PHE A 565 6.09 -22.11 8.16
C PHE A 565 4.86 -22.93 8.46
N SER A 566 3.71 -22.46 8.04
CA SER A 566 2.51 -23.29 7.98
C SER A 566 2.41 -23.97 6.60
N LYS A 567 1.80 -25.16 6.54
CA LYS A 567 1.77 -26.01 5.34
C LYS A 567 0.57 -25.75 4.42
N GLY A 568 -0.34 -24.83 4.77
CA GLY A 568 -1.48 -24.49 3.91
C GLY A 568 -2.65 -25.48 3.98
N ASP A 569 -2.54 -26.49 4.83
CA ASP A 569 -3.53 -27.54 5.08
C ASP A 569 -4.33 -27.31 6.38
N GLY A 570 -4.08 -26.20 7.07
CA GLY A 570 -4.72 -25.78 8.30
C GLY A 570 -4.26 -26.50 9.56
N ASN A 571 -3.30 -27.43 9.48
CA ASN A 571 -2.87 -28.26 10.62
C ASN A 571 -1.35 -28.55 10.68
N GLY A 572 -0.63 -28.47 9.57
CA GLY A 572 0.78 -28.78 9.45
C GLY A 572 1.69 -27.55 9.50
N TRP A 573 2.87 -27.73 10.10
CA TRP A 573 3.87 -26.66 10.20
C TRP A 573 5.30 -27.22 10.24
N SER A 574 6.27 -26.38 9.93
CA SER A 574 7.71 -26.67 10.04
C SER A 574 8.43 -25.51 10.74
N VAL A 575 9.08 -25.80 11.87
CA VAL A 575 9.84 -24.85 12.67
C VAL A 575 11.33 -25.16 12.53
N PHE A 576 12.14 -24.14 12.25
CA PHE A 576 13.59 -24.19 12.19
C PHE A 576 14.15 -23.25 13.26
N THR A 577 15.06 -23.71 14.12
CA THR A 577 15.63 -22.92 15.21
C THR A 577 17.15 -22.94 15.26
N GLY A 578 17.75 -21.82 15.62
CA GLY A 578 19.18 -21.60 15.74
C GLY A 578 19.52 -20.78 16.99
N GLU A 579 20.82 -20.55 17.21
CA GLU A 579 21.33 -19.70 18.31
C GLU A 579 20.75 -18.28 18.23
N THR A 580 20.53 -17.77 17.02
CA THR A 580 19.75 -16.56 16.75
C THR A 580 18.79 -16.79 15.58
N PRO A 581 17.71 -15.99 15.47
CA PRO A 581 16.84 -16.03 14.29
C PRO A 581 17.61 -15.77 12.98
N GLY A 582 18.61 -14.87 13.05
CA GLY A 582 19.46 -14.50 11.93
C GLY A 582 20.24 -15.68 11.34
N ASP A 583 20.66 -16.65 12.16
CA ASP A 583 21.37 -17.85 11.70
C ASP A 583 20.52 -18.69 10.75
N ILE A 584 19.22 -18.80 11.02
CA ILE A 584 18.30 -19.56 10.15
C ILE A 584 18.09 -18.82 8.83
N VAL A 585 17.85 -17.52 8.93
CA VAL A 585 17.53 -16.66 7.79
C VAL A 585 18.73 -16.51 6.84
N SER A 586 19.96 -16.43 7.36
CA SER A 586 21.21 -16.39 6.58
C SER A 586 21.62 -17.76 6.02
N GLY A 587 20.99 -18.85 6.47
CA GLY A 587 21.27 -20.19 6.00
C GLY A 587 22.45 -20.88 6.68
N ASN A 588 22.70 -20.58 7.96
CA ASN A 588 23.68 -21.28 8.79
C ASN A 588 23.33 -22.79 8.87
N GLU A 589 24.36 -23.64 8.80
CA GLU A 589 24.22 -25.11 8.79
C GLU A 589 23.85 -25.66 10.18
N LYS A 590 24.02 -24.88 11.26
CA LYS A 590 23.69 -25.29 12.63
C LYS A 590 22.26 -24.90 13.01
N PHE A 591 21.32 -25.80 12.73
CA PHE A 591 19.92 -25.61 13.11
C PHE A 591 19.28 -26.90 13.64
N ASP A 592 18.21 -26.73 14.41
CA ASP A 592 17.27 -27.79 14.75
C ASP A 592 16.01 -27.63 13.91
N ARG A 593 15.34 -28.75 13.60
CA ARG A 593 14.11 -28.78 12.82
C ARG A 593 13.06 -29.63 13.51
N THR A 594 11.85 -29.09 13.61
CA THR A 594 10.67 -29.81 14.08
C THR A 594 9.57 -29.61 13.05
N GLU A 595 8.95 -30.70 12.60
CA GLU A 595 7.83 -30.65 11.66
C GLU A 595 6.63 -31.38 12.20
N CYS A 596 5.47 -30.77 12.01
CA CYS A 596 4.18 -31.36 12.28
C CYS A 596 3.42 -31.60 10.96
N ASP A 597 2.89 -32.81 10.81
CA ASP A 597 1.98 -33.23 9.75
C ASP A 597 0.70 -33.75 10.42
N GLY A 598 -0.21 -32.84 10.77
CA GLY A 598 -1.42 -33.15 11.52
C GLY A 598 -1.10 -33.63 12.95
N SER A 599 -1.20 -34.94 13.19
CA SER A 599 -0.89 -35.53 14.51
C SER A 599 0.53 -36.09 14.62
N LYS A 600 1.30 -36.10 13.53
CA LYS A 600 2.66 -36.66 13.51
C LYS A 600 3.69 -35.56 13.63
N ILE A 601 4.57 -35.67 14.62
CA ILE A 601 5.71 -34.76 14.80
C ILE A 601 7.01 -35.51 14.48
N SER A 602 7.82 -34.96 13.59
CA SER A 602 9.19 -35.40 13.30
C SER A 602 10.19 -34.35 13.78
N LYS A 603 11.32 -34.82 14.33
CA LYS A 603 12.31 -33.96 15.00
C LYS A 603 13.72 -34.32 14.55
N GLU A 604 14.50 -33.30 14.21
CA GLU A 604 15.93 -33.36 13.95
C GLU A 604 16.57 -32.30 14.87
N ILE A 605 16.82 -32.67 16.13
CA ILE A 605 17.32 -31.77 17.18
C ILE A 605 18.76 -32.17 17.49
N ASN A 606 19.69 -31.30 17.10
CA ASN A 606 21.11 -31.47 17.30
C ASN A 606 21.65 -30.60 18.44
N HIS A 607 21.01 -29.46 18.71
CA HIS A 607 21.52 -28.45 19.66
C HIS A 607 20.53 -28.13 20.79
N GLY A 608 19.23 -28.22 20.55
CA GLY A 608 18.19 -27.88 21.52
C GLY A 608 18.10 -26.38 21.79
N TRP A 609 18.23 -25.53 20.75
CA TRP A 609 18.31 -24.07 20.90
C TRP A 609 17.08 -23.44 21.57
N VAL A 610 15.90 -24.01 21.29
CA VAL A 610 14.60 -23.55 21.80
C VAL A 610 13.88 -24.73 22.43
N GLN A 611 13.23 -24.49 23.57
CA GLN A 611 12.43 -25.50 24.26
C GLN A 611 11.25 -25.97 23.41
N GLN A 612 10.91 -27.26 23.53
CA GLN A 612 9.91 -27.89 22.68
C GLN A 612 8.52 -27.27 22.82
N GLU A 613 8.15 -26.84 24.03
CA GLU A 613 6.89 -26.20 24.33
C GLU A 613 6.74 -24.88 23.56
N ALA A 614 7.83 -24.10 23.46
CA ALA A 614 7.85 -22.87 22.68
C ALA A 614 7.79 -23.15 21.17
N VAL A 615 8.45 -24.22 20.69
CA VAL A 615 8.37 -24.66 19.29
C VAL A 615 6.94 -25.03 18.90
N GLU A 616 6.25 -25.80 19.74
CA GLU A 616 4.85 -26.21 19.50
C GLU A 616 3.91 -25.00 19.54
N MET A 617 4.06 -24.11 20.52
CA MET A 617 3.27 -22.88 20.62
C MET A 617 3.42 -22.01 19.36
N VAL A 618 4.65 -21.82 18.88
CA VAL A 618 4.92 -21.07 17.64
C VAL A 618 4.33 -21.77 16.41
N GLY A 619 4.37 -23.10 16.37
CA GLY A 619 3.69 -23.90 15.36
C GLY A 619 2.18 -23.66 15.33
N GLU A 620 1.53 -23.68 16.49
CA GLU A 620 0.09 -23.39 16.63
C GLU A 620 -0.25 -21.95 16.24
N MET A 621 0.60 -20.98 16.60
CA MET A 621 0.45 -19.58 16.18
C MET A 621 0.48 -19.45 14.65
N ALA A 622 1.37 -20.18 13.97
CA ALA A 622 1.41 -20.19 12.50
C ALA A 622 0.12 -20.75 11.87
N ILE A 623 -0.45 -21.80 12.46
CA ILE A 623 -1.75 -22.36 12.04
C ILE A 623 -2.89 -21.36 12.25
N LEU A 624 -2.91 -20.66 13.38
CA LEU A 624 -3.91 -19.63 13.65
C LEU A 624 -3.82 -18.50 12.61
N ALA A 625 -2.61 -18.01 12.35
CA ALA A 625 -2.39 -16.98 11.33
C ALA A 625 -2.78 -17.46 9.93
N GLU A 626 -2.50 -18.72 9.57
CA GLU A 626 -2.93 -19.30 8.30
C GLU A 626 -4.45 -19.27 8.14
N LYS A 627 -5.19 -19.71 9.17
CA LYS A 627 -6.66 -19.71 9.15
C LYS A 627 -7.22 -18.31 8.97
N ILE A 628 -6.66 -17.33 9.67
CA ILE A 628 -7.13 -15.95 9.63
C ILE A 628 -6.75 -15.27 8.30
N LEU A 629 -5.49 -15.37 7.87
CA LEU A 629 -5.00 -14.72 6.66
C LEU A 629 -5.46 -15.41 5.38
N GLY A 630 -5.75 -16.72 5.42
CA GLY A 630 -6.28 -17.49 4.29
C GLY A 630 -5.23 -18.05 3.34
N GLY A 631 -3.96 -18.01 3.74
CA GLY A 631 -2.84 -18.55 3.00
C GLY A 631 -1.77 -19.05 3.97
N MET A 632 -0.82 -19.84 3.45
CA MET A 632 0.35 -20.27 4.21
C MET A 632 1.04 -19.09 4.87
N THR A 633 1.71 -19.33 5.98
CA THR A 633 2.39 -18.26 6.72
C THR A 633 3.86 -18.57 6.91
N ASP A 634 4.66 -17.51 6.93
CA ASP A 634 6.08 -17.50 7.24
C ASP A 634 6.29 -16.47 8.35
N MET A 635 6.73 -16.94 9.52
CA MET A 635 6.85 -16.13 10.72
C MET A 635 8.23 -16.28 11.35
N GLU A 636 8.92 -15.16 11.54
CA GLU A 636 10.19 -15.10 12.26
C GLU A 636 9.92 -14.79 13.73
N PHE A 637 10.60 -15.50 14.63
CA PHE A 637 10.41 -15.36 16.07
C PHE A 637 11.72 -15.49 16.84
N VAL A 638 11.72 -14.92 18.05
CA VAL A 638 12.78 -15.09 19.05
C VAL A 638 12.17 -15.48 20.38
N VAL A 639 12.87 -16.33 21.11
CA VAL A 639 12.53 -16.77 22.46
C VAL A 639 13.60 -16.26 23.41
N SER A 640 13.16 -15.55 24.43
CA SER A 640 14.02 -14.97 25.47
C SER A 640 13.40 -15.18 26.85
N GLU A 641 14.07 -14.72 27.90
CA GLU A 641 13.48 -14.67 29.25
C GLU A 641 12.18 -13.87 29.32
N ARG A 642 11.96 -12.94 28.37
CA ARG A 642 10.73 -12.14 28.25
C ARG A 642 9.61 -12.85 27.47
N GLY A 643 9.79 -14.12 27.12
CA GLY A 643 8.86 -14.92 26.33
C GLY A 643 9.15 -14.87 24.82
N ILE A 644 8.14 -15.29 24.05
CA ILE A 644 8.19 -15.33 22.58
C ILE A 644 7.92 -13.93 22.03
N LYS A 645 8.75 -13.49 21.07
CA LYS A 645 8.51 -12.30 20.26
C LYS A 645 8.48 -12.65 18.78
N ILE A 646 7.46 -12.18 18.08
CA ILE A 646 7.32 -12.24 16.63
C ILE A 646 8.05 -11.04 16.04
N LEU A 647 9.04 -11.34 15.21
CA LEU A 647 9.90 -10.36 14.54
C LEU A 647 9.37 -10.01 13.14
N GLN A 648 8.58 -10.91 12.56
CA GLN A 648 7.96 -10.75 11.25
C GLN A 648 6.84 -11.79 11.08
N LEU A 649 5.75 -11.42 10.42
CA LEU A 649 4.71 -12.34 9.95
C LEU A 649 4.42 -12.04 8.47
N ARG A 650 4.34 -13.08 7.66
CA ARG A 650 4.06 -12.99 6.22
C ARG A 650 3.05 -14.04 5.82
N MET A 651 2.21 -13.69 4.84
CA MET A 651 1.36 -14.64 4.14
C MET A 651 2.01 -14.99 2.81
N LEU A 652 2.18 -16.29 2.57
CA LEU A 652 2.69 -16.86 1.34
C LEU A 652 1.53 -17.28 0.44
N ASN A 653 1.68 -17.11 -0.87
CA ASN A 653 0.67 -17.54 -1.85
C ASN A 653 0.84 -19.02 -2.20
N LYS A 654 -0.26 -19.73 -2.49
CA LYS A 654 -0.22 -21.14 -2.98
C LYS A 654 0.67 -21.36 -4.22
N ALA A 655 0.93 -20.31 -5.00
CA ALA A 655 1.86 -20.35 -6.13
C ALA A 655 3.34 -20.42 -5.69
N GLU A 656 3.68 -19.86 -4.52
CA GLU A 656 5.03 -19.92 -3.95
C GLU A 656 5.35 -21.34 -3.43
N GLU A 657 4.37 -22.06 -2.90
CA GLU A 657 4.53 -23.46 -2.47
C GLU A 657 4.94 -24.39 -3.62
N ARG A 658 4.37 -24.17 -4.81
CA ARG A 658 4.72 -24.96 -6.00
C ARG A 658 6.02 -24.48 -6.67
N GLY A 659 6.53 -23.31 -6.25
CA GLY A 659 7.46 -22.50 -7.03
C GLY A 659 6.93 -22.25 -8.45
N LYS A 660 7.69 -21.54 -9.27
CA LYS A 660 7.58 -21.83 -10.71
C LYS A 660 7.94 -23.30 -10.88
N LYS A 661 7.14 -24.07 -11.65
CA LYS A 661 7.46 -25.46 -11.99
C LYS A 661 8.95 -25.54 -12.28
N PRO A 662 9.71 -26.42 -11.60
CA PRO A 662 11.14 -26.55 -11.85
C PRO A 662 11.37 -26.62 -13.34
N LYS A 663 12.20 -25.71 -13.86
CA LYS A 663 12.54 -25.72 -15.29
C LYS A 663 13.04 -27.11 -15.68
N GLU A 664 12.89 -27.47 -16.97
CA GLU A 664 13.32 -28.78 -17.50
C GLU A 664 14.70 -29.18 -16.98
N ARG A 665 14.92 -30.50 -16.79
CA ARG A 665 16.22 -31.04 -16.36
C ARG A 665 17.37 -30.35 -17.12
N PRO A 666 18.44 -29.95 -16.43
CA PRO A 666 19.50 -29.17 -17.04
C PRO A 666 20.11 -29.95 -18.20
N LYS A 667 20.14 -29.34 -19.39
CA LYS A 667 20.74 -29.95 -20.59
C LYS A 667 22.26 -30.01 -20.48
N LYS A 668 22.84 -29.14 -19.65
CA LYS A 668 24.26 -29.06 -19.39
C LYS A 668 24.52 -28.56 -17.97
N TRP A 669 25.59 -29.08 -17.37
CA TRP A 669 26.07 -28.68 -16.05
C TRP A 669 27.35 -27.85 -16.18
N PHE A 670 27.45 -26.80 -15.38
CA PHE A 670 28.64 -25.97 -15.24
C PHE A 670 29.10 -26.04 -13.79
N THR A 671 30.35 -26.45 -13.58
CA THR A 671 30.95 -26.48 -12.25
C THR A 671 31.66 -25.16 -11.99
N LEU A 672 31.23 -24.48 -10.95
CA LEU A 672 31.79 -23.22 -10.48
C LEU A 672 32.82 -23.51 -9.41
N ILE A 673 34.10 -23.33 -9.75
CA ILE A 673 35.23 -23.52 -8.84
C ILE A 673 35.63 -22.18 -8.20
N ASN A 674 35.31 -21.07 -8.86
CA ASN A 674 35.39 -19.70 -8.36
C ASN A 674 34.22 -18.88 -8.95
N LEU A 675 34.05 -17.65 -8.48
CA LEU A 675 32.99 -16.75 -8.94
C LEU A 675 33.33 -15.97 -10.22
N ASP A 676 34.56 -16.10 -10.72
CA ASP A 676 35.07 -15.27 -11.80
C ASP A 676 34.29 -15.51 -13.10
N GLY A 677 33.71 -14.43 -13.63
CA GLY A 677 33.05 -14.44 -14.93
C GLY A 677 31.61 -14.95 -14.94
N LEU A 678 31.06 -15.54 -13.86
CA LEU A 678 29.67 -16.05 -13.84
C LEU A 678 28.66 -14.97 -14.25
N GLY A 679 28.73 -13.78 -13.65
CA GLY A 679 27.84 -12.66 -14.01
C GLY A 679 28.00 -12.15 -15.45
N SER A 680 29.06 -12.56 -16.15
CA SER A 680 29.34 -12.20 -17.54
C SER A 680 28.94 -13.27 -18.56
N VAL A 681 28.70 -14.50 -18.12
CA VAL A 681 28.37 -15.62 -19.00
C VAL A 681 27.03 -15.40 -19.68
N VAL A 682 26.97 -15.73 -20.98
CA VAL A 682 25.73 -15.91 -21.73
C VAL A 682 25.66 -17.37 -22.14
N PHE A 683 24.75 -18.13 -21.54
CA PHE A 683 24.59 -19.54 -21.86
C PHE A 683 24.01 -19.70 -23.26
N LYS A 684 24.56 -20.63 -24.04
CA LYS A 684 24.00 -20.98 -25.36
C LYS A 684 22.83 -21.95 -25.21
N GLU A 685 22.87 -22.76 -24.15
CA GLU A 685 21.90 -23.77 -23.83
C GLU A 685 20.61 -23.16 -23.24
N THR A 686 19.46 -23.77 -23.55
CA THR A 686 18.15 -23.29 -23.09
C THR A 686 17.83 -23.68 -21.64
N SER A 687 18.56 -24.64 -21.06
CA SER A 687 18.42 -25.10 -19.68
C SER A 687 19.79 -25.55 -19.13
N VAL A 688 20.21 -24.97 -18.01
CA VAL A 688 21.55 -25.07 -17.44
C VAL A 688 21.49 -25.33 -15.93
N GLY A 689 22.31 -26.27 -15.48
CA GLY A 689 22.57 -26.53 -14.06
C GLY A 689 23.90 -25.94 -13.62
N ILE A 690 23.95 -25.33 -12.45
CA ILE A 690 25.17 -24.77 -11.86
C ILE A 690 25.53 -25.60 -10.63
N VAL A 691 26.75 -26.13 -10.57
CA VAL A 691 27.30 -26.80 -9.38
C VAL A 691 28.25 -25.84 -8.68
N VAL A 692 27.99 -25.51 -7.42
CA VAL A 692 28.77 -24.53 -6.64
C VAL A 692 29.77 -25.27 -5.76
N ASP A 693 31.08 -25.03 -5.90
CA ASP A 693 32.13 -25.65 -5.09
C ASP A 693 32.03 -25.30 -3.59
N GLU A 694 32.53 -26.18 -2.71
CA GLU A 694 32.54 -26.03 -1.24
C GLU A 694 33.22 -24.77 -0.75
N LYS A 695 34.19 -24.24 -1.51
CA LYS A 695 34.97 -23.06 -1.12
C LYS A 695 34.24 -21.75 -1.39
N ILE A 696 33.12 -21.79 -2.11
CA ILE A 696 32.40 -20.58 -2.52
C ILE A 696 31.42 -20.16 -1.43
N ASN A 697 31.57 -18.92 -0.98
CA ASN A 697 30.63 -18.30 -0.06
C ASN A 697 29.27 -18.08 -0.75
N ILE A 698 28.19 -18.55 -0.12
CA ILE A 698 26.83 -18.53 -0.69
C ILE A 698 26.32 -17.10 -0.91
N ASP A 699 26.65 -16.14 -0.03
CA ASP A 699 26.22 -14.75 -0.18
C ASP A 699 26.92 -14.07 -1.36
N GLN A 700 28.21 -14.37 -1.58
CA GLN A 700 28.92 -13.89 -2.77
C GLN A 700 28.36 -14.54 -4.04
N PHE A 701 28.04 -15.83 -3.99
CA PHE A 701 27.41 -16.53 -5.11
C PHE A 701 26.04 -15.96 -5.48
N GLN A 702 25.21 -15.60 -4.49
CA GLN A 702 23.91 -14.96 -4.72
C GLN A 702 24.04 -13.74 -5.65
N GLY A 703 24.99 -12.85 -5.36
CA GLY A 703 25.21 -11.63 -6.16
C GLY A 703 25.56 -11.95 -7.62
N GLU A 704 26.49 -12.88 -7.84
CA GLU A 704 26.86 -13.29 -9.21
C GLU A 704 25.74 -14.04 -9.93
N LEU A 705 24.95 -14.83 -9.21
CA LEU A 705 23.80 -15.51 -9.77
C LEU A 705 22.79 -14.50 -10.30
N PHE A 706 22.50 -13.42 -9.57
CA PHE A 706 21.61 -12.36 -10.08
C PHE A 706 22.14 -11.73 -11.38
N ARG A 707 23.42 -11.37 -11.45
CA ARG A 707 24.03 -10.84 -12.69
C ARG A 707 23.91 -11.83 -13.85
N CYS A 708 24.13 -13.11 -13.57
CA CYS A 708 23.98 -14.17 -14.55
C CYS A 708 22.52 -14.28 -15.01
N LEU A 709 21.56 -14.29 -14.09
CA LEU A 709 20.14 -14.42 -14.39
C LEU A 709 19.59 -13.24 -15.17
N VAL A 710 20.11 -12.04 -14.97
CA VAL A 710 19.72 -10.89 -15.79
C VAL A 710 19.97 -11.15 -17.29
N LYS A 711 21.06 -11.85 -17.64
CA LYS A 711 21.39 -12.23 -19.03
C LYS A 711 20.80 -13.58 -19.45
N ASN A 712 20.40 -14.41 -18.49
CA ASN A 712 20.08 -15.83 -18.68
C ASN A 712 18.80 -16.25 -17.96
N LYS A 713 17.84 -15.33 -17.77
CA LYS A 713 16.69 -15.44 -16.85
C LYS A 713 16.00 -16.79 -16.91
N ASP A 714 15.74 -17.28 -18.11
CA ASP A 714 15.00 -18.51 -18.33
C ASP A 714 15.89 -19.75 -18.56
N LYS A 715 17.22 -19.57 -18.57
CA LYS A 715 18.17 -20.64 -18.88
C LYS A 715 18.68 -21.38 -17.64
N VAL A 716 18.82 -20.74 -16.48
CA VAL A 716 19.28 -21.44 -15.26
C VAL A 716 18.10 -22.20 -14.64
N SER A 717 18.20 -23.53 -14.57
CA SER A 717 17.15 -24.43 -14.11
C SER A 717 17.43 -25.10 -12.78
N VAL A 718 18.72 -25.35 -12.46
CA VAL A 718 19.12 -26.03 -11.23
C VAL A 718 20.38 -25.40 -10.65
N VAL A 719 20.43 -25.27 -9.32
CA VAL A 719 21.65 -24.98 -8.56
C VAL A 719 21.90 -26.15 -7.63
N SER A 720 23.12 -26.71 -7.68
CA SER A 720 23.60 -27.74 -6.78
C SER A 720 24.58 -27.13 -5.79
N LEU A 721 24.21 -27.18 -4.51
CA LEU A 721 25.06 -26.77 -3.40
C LEU A 721 25.79 -27.97 -2.80
N PRO A 722 26.99 -27.75 -2.24
CA PRO A 722 27.75 -28.83 -1.61
C PRO A 722 27.10 -29.31 -0.32
N ARG A 723 26.45 -28.41 0.43
CA ARG A 723 25.89 -28.68 1.76
C ARG A 723 24.47 -28.18 1.88
N LYS A 724 23.72 -28.78 2.81
CA LYS A 724 22.32 -28.46 3.09
C LYS A 724 22.22 -27.13 3.84
N ILE A 725 21.37 -26.25 3.33
CA ILE A 725 20.95 -25.03 4.03
C ILE A 725 19.45 -25.14 4.41
N PRO A 726 18.98 -24.40 5.42
CA PRO A 726 17.54 -24.25 5.67
C PRO A 726 16.81 -23.91 4.36
N ARG A 727 15.73 -24.64 4.05
CA ARG A 727 14.85 -24.33 2.89
C ARG A 727 14.21 -22.94 2.99
N THR A 728 14.30 -22.35 4.16
CA THR A 728 13.74 -21.07 4.59
C THR A 728 14.75 -19.92 4.50
N SER A 729 16.01 -20.25 4.20
CA SER A 729 17.07 -19.26 4.01
C SER A 729 16.76 -18.32 2.86
N HIS A 730 17.33 -17.12 2.90
CA HIS A 730 17.20 -16.13 1.83
C HIS A 730 17.54 -16.71 0.45
N PHE A 731 18.61 -17.51 0.35
CA PHE A 731 19.00 -18.10 -0.92
C PHE A 731 17.98 -19.10 -1.47
N ALA A 732 17.45 -19.97 -0.62
CA ALA A 732 16.45 -20.95 -1.01
C ALA A 732 15.16 -20.26 -1.51
N ASN A 733 14.72 -19.20 -0.82
CA ASN A 733 13.56 -18.41 -1.23
C ASN A 733 13.77 -17.72 -2.59
N ILE A 734 14.98 -17.17 -2.82
CA ILE A 734 15.35 -16.58 -4.12
C ILE A 734 15.26 -17.62 -5.24
N CYS A 735 15.85 -18.81 -5.03
CA CYS A 735 15.78 -19.89 -6.02
C CYS A 735 14.33 -20.31 -6.31
N LEU A 736 13.51 -20.47 -5.28
CA LEU A 736 12.09 -20.82 -5.40
C LEU A 736 11.32 -19.80 -6.26
N ASN A 737 11.47 -18.51 -5.96
CA ASN A 737 10.79 -17.43 -6.67
C ASN A 737 11.22 -17.30 -8.13
N LEU A 738 12.46 -17.68 -8.43
CA LEU A 738 13.00 -17.67 -9.79
C LEU A 738 12.75 -18.98 -10.56
N GLY A 739 12.15 -20.00 -9.94
CA GLY A 739 11.92 -21.31 -10.56
C GLY A 739 13.19 -22.13 -10.75
N ILE A 740 14.20 -21.88 -9.92
CA ILE A 740 15.48 -22.58 -9.94
C ILE A 740 15.40 -23.69 -8.89
N LYS A 741 15.55 -24.94 -9.32
CA LYS A 741 15.59 -26.08 -8.39
C LYS A 741 16.88 -26.03 -7.58
N LEU A 742 16.78 -26.02 -6.26
CA LEU A 742 17.93 -26.20 -5.38
C LEU A 742 18.10 -27.68 -5.05
N ILE A 743 19.31 -28.23 -5.22
CA ILE A 743 19.67 -29.60 -4.84
C ILE A 743 20.94 -29.59 -3.99
N PHE A 744 21.11 -30.61 -3.15
CA PHE A 744 22.26 -30.77 -2.26
C PHE A 744 23.03 -32.04 -2.65
N ARG A 745 24.36 -32.00 -2.58
CA ARG A 745 25.20 -33.13 -3.01
C ARG A 745 25.27 -34.29 -2.01
N ASP A 746 24.83 -34.05 -0.78
CA ASP A 746 24.75 -35.07 0.28
C ASP A 746 23.45 -35.92 0.23
N GLU A 747 22.67 -35.88 -0.87
CA GLU A 747 21.43 -36.65 -1.09
C GLU A 747 21.56 -37.78 -2.12
#